data_AF-M3HE94-F1
#
_entry.id   AF-M3HE94-F1
#
_cell.length_a   1.000
_cell.length_b   1.000
_cell.length_c   1.000
_cell.angle_alpha   90.00
_cell.angle_beta   90.00
_cell.angle_gamma   90.00
#
_symmetry.space_group_name_H-M   'P 1'
#
loop_
_entity.id
_entity.type
_entity.pdbx_description
1 polymer ?
#
loop_
_entity_poly.entity_id
_entity_poly.type
_entity_poly.pdbx_seq_one_letter_code
_entity_poly.pdbx_strand_id
1 'polypeptide(L)'
;MSDNESEEELATISFDLPLPTRGPTTNLTARHDKIADLLHISRRRVKHDDVINDSDEEEESEEEGGGEDYTEMDDLPLFIFKTIASLCDPFTQPEESNECILSVDCISDLVIAISYKSYIQRNESAKDLLIESIRFDISTILFELLRKIHVLLNAEDELKLRFVNNDEKHYLENLHEWTPKTTISNNDYNLRLLYSIACVIILTMYKLFIPKKGDYNLTLNPYLHYFLKLWKSHTNIILLGLEIDRRIEFQNHEKGSLEETPSIVQQTLKGSSSIRYVLAWILNQNPSSTPILDEEKDDTGVSTKKATDEQEILRIGMDDGIDLRNETVFNFVQPLARKNTNGGAISIDMRLVSIALLILYSGTSFTAGAYRFDDNPSINEEQAGRRLNQSKKLAELGDILIDLEYADRFDEDIKYMLEYEYEEDAEEEDDEVEDAPEGDNIDEVKEPETDDPIPSEIGEGLAIPGLEFDEFGRDWRDIPRGENAEFNNLYLTRFNQFDKLTNKGDSDDFFVTWNELYETFEFLNTNSIEGNSDAELKIGQAVINTISKSIKDSIEKKDSPITPNKIYQYWTSSASVESIRITQEENNKMIVPIFNVTKFELFLHNNSQLARSAMDEMLMCEGYRRLLIWFITHNLNLSILLIDYVYQLLAGLRGSKDSATPYVFSRMGDKLLLSDIEQSMLLHEFLTNSNVYLSATNGIEIEDGYQVVLAESIAKKLMSLLCIMINHFIKLGIINLNETTDDDIHDYNNELQVLLINWIGKVPEARQLYFKIKNATYDDNTTVVAGETVSPNNDNLTDVSKKDELAFLRHCEGKSLFEISEELDTNPKQKQIVKGFANRMEKHLEAVLNQDKSSADLQEIGDDFRFFIDNFNTLCKIEYLAEILFEKFEPVITSGSISELGAKVESEEFFEAEFNTDFLHGEGKFEEKEEEKKPSSSSKKKAKKKKKSKKK
;
A
#
# COMPACT_ATOMS: atom_id res chain seq x y z
N MET A 1 24.29 -13.95 36.24
CA MET A 1 25.46 -13.04 36.33
C MET A 1 26.19 -13.35 37.63
N SER A 2 27.33 -14.04 37.57
CA SER A 2 28.36 -14.00 38.62
C SER A 2 29.70 -14.39 38.00
N ASP A 3 30.36 -13.40 37.38
CA ASP A 3 31.80 -13.32 37.49
C ASP A 3 32.08 -12.03 38.25
N ASN A 4 32.68 -12.21 39.43
CA ASN A 4 33.21 -11.17 40.28
C ASN A 4 34.38 -10.52 39.52
N GLU A 5 34.17 -9.35 38.89
CA GLU A 5 35.22 -8.37 38.60
C GLU A 5 34.64 -7.16 37.85
N SER A 6 33.82 -6.37 38.53
CA SER A 6 33.71 -4.92 38.29
C SER A 6 32.97 -4.28 39.47
N GLU A 7 33.73 -3.66 40.36
CA GLU A 7 33.21 -2.71 41.35
C GLU A 7 32.74 -1.44 40.60
N GLU A 8 31.57 -1.51 39.96
CA GLU A 8 30.75 -0.34 39.69
C GLU A 8 29.54 -0.44 40.63
N GLU A 9 29.34 0.59 41.46
CA GLU A 9 28.17 0.71 42.33
C GLU A 9 26.91 0.78 41.45
N LEU A 10 26.34 -0.39 41.11
CA LEU A 10 25.01 -0.48 40.52
C LEU A 10 24.01 0.06 41.55
N ALA A 11 23.41 1.22 41.25
CA ALA A 11 22.30 1.77 42.01
C ALA A 11 21.22 0.69 42.13
N THR A 12 21.12 0.09 43.31
CA THR A 12 20.23 -1.03 43.56
C THR A 12 18.86 -0.44 43.88
N ILE A 13 17.96 -0.42 42.90
CA ILE A 13 16.56 -0.03 43.15
C ILE A 13 15.87 -1.23 43.81
N SER A 14 15.51 -1.07 45.09
CA SER A 14 14.76 -2.07 45.83
C SER A 14 13.27 -1.90 45.56
N PHE A 15 12.68 -2.83 44.82
CA PHE A 15 11.23 -2.94 44.72
C PHE A 15 10.73 -3.80 45.89
N ASP A 16 10.02 -3.18 46.84
CA ASP A 16 9.18 -3.94 47.77
C ASP A 16 7.99 -4.45 46.96
N LEU A 17 8.10 -5.69 46.47
CA LEU A 17 6.97 -6.42 45.92
C LEU A 17 6.17 -6.96 47.11
N PRO A 18 4.98 -6.43 47.44
CA PRO A 18 4.08 -7.11 48.35
C PRO A 18 3.54 -8.35 47.64
N LEU A 19 4.33 -9.42 47.59
CA LEU A 19 3.79 -10.75 47.34
C LEU A 19 2.87 -11.04 48.54
N PRO A 20 1.56 -11.27 48.34
CA PRO A 20 0.62 -11.40 49.45
C PRO A 20 0.91 -12.69 50.22
N THR A 21 1.77 -12.57 51.22
CA THR A 21 2.02 -13.61 52.22
C THR A 21 1.00 -13.42 53.34
N ARG A 22 -0.23 -13.88 53.05
CA ARG A 22 -1.34 -14.01 54.02
C ARG A 22 -1.86 -12.70 54.62
N GLY A 23 -2.69 -11.99 53.87
CA GLY A 23 -3.59 -10.94 54.37
C GLY A 23 -4.99 -11.11 53.77
N PRO A 24 -6.07 -10.75 54.49
CA PRO A 24 -7.43 -10.89 53.98
C PRO A 24 -7.81 -9.68 53.12
N THR A 25 -7.30 -9.64 51.88
CA THR A 25 -7.93 -8.87 50.79
C THR A 25 -8.68 -9.88 49.95
N THR A 26 -10.01 -9.83 49.98
CA THR A 26 -10.85 -10.79 49.24
C THR A 26 -10.73 -10.54 47.74
N ASN A 27 -9.71 -11.18 47.15
CA ASN A 27 -9.62 -11.72 45.80
C ASN A 27 -9.23 -10.77 44.63
N LEU A 28 -8.21 -9.92 44.80
CA LEU A 28 -7.60 -9.18 43.67
C LEU A 28 -6.98 -10.10 42.61
N THR A 29 -6.59 -11.33 42.97
CA THR A 29 -5.99 -12.31 42.04
C THR A 29 -7.00 -13.26 41.38
N ALA A 30 -8.28 -13.28 41.80
CA ALA A 30 -9.29 -14.17 41.20
C ALA A 30 -9.52 -13.88 39.71
N ARG A 31 -9.34 -12.62 39.29
CA ARG A 31 -9.39 -12.26 37.88
C ARG A 31 -8.27 -12.94 37.10
N HIS A 32 -7.04 -12.90 37.61
CA HIS A 32 -5.89 -13.54 36.98
C HIS A 32 -6.08 -15.05 36.92
N ASP A 33 -6.58 -15.66 37.99
CA ASP A 33 -6.94 -17.09 38.01
C ASP A 33 -8.00 -17.43 36.96
N LYS A 34 -9.03 -16.59 36.80
CA LYS A 34 -10.07 -16.77 35.77
C LYS A 34 -9.49 -16.71 34.36
N ILE A 35 -8.60 -15.76 34.07
CA ILE A 35 -7.95 -15.66 32.75
C ILE A 35 -7.02 -16.88 32.55
N ALA A 36 -6.26 -17.29 33.57
CA ALA A 36 -5.42 -18.49 33.51
C ALA A 36 -6.22 -19.77 33.24
N ASP A 37 -7.43 -19.89 33.81
CA ASP A 37 -8.35 -21.00 33.57
C ASP A 37 -8.87 -21.01 32.13
N LEU A 38 -9.21 -19.84 31.57
CA LEU A 38 -9.64 -19.68 30.17
C LEU A 38 -8.52 -20.04 29.19
N LEU A 39 -7.27 -19.73 29.53
CA LEU A 39 -6.08 -20.10 28.76
C LEU A 39 -5.66 -21.57 29.00
N HIS A 40 -6.37 -22.32 29.86
CA HIS A 40 -6.04 -23.70 30.23
C HIS A 40 -4.60 -23.83 30.74
N ILE A 41 -4.17 -22.90 31.59
CA ILE A 41 -2.85 -22.90 32.24
C ILE A 41 -2.97 -23.45 33.68
N SER A 42 -4.13 -23.28 34.32
CA SER A 42 -4.39 -23.80 35.67
C SER A 42 -4.65 -25.31 35.67
N ARG A 43 -4.01 -26.06 36.58
CA ARG A 43 -4.31 -27.48 36.81
C ARG A 43 -5.72 -27.64 37.38
N ARG A 44 -6.58 -28.43 36.73
CA ARG A 44 -7.80 -28.98 37.37
C ARG A 44 -7.37 -29.81 38.58
N ARG A 45 -7.72 -29.37 39.79
CA ARG A 45 -7.81 -30.28 40.94
C ARG A 45 -8.91 -31.28 40.62
N VAL A 46 -8.55 -32.49 40.22
CA VAL A 46 -9.49 -33.61 40.25
C VAL A 46 -9.77 -33.88 41.72
N LYS A 47 -10.90 -33.39 42.23
CA LYS A 47 -11.44 -33.88 43.49
C LYS A 47 -11.94 -35.30 43.21
N HIS A 48 -11.25 -36.29 43.75
CA HIS A 48 -11.80 -37.63 43.92
C HIS A 48 -12.91 -37.58 44.98
N ASP A 49 -14.11 -37.13 44.61
CA ASP A 49 -15.29 -37.18 45.49
C ASP A 49 -16.52 -37.85 44.83
N ASP A 50 -16.35 -38.51 43.68
CA ASP A 50 -17.44 -39.27 43.03
C ASP A 50 -17.01 -40.70 42.69
N VAL A 51 -16.90 -41.56 43.71
CA VAL A 51 -17.20 -42.99 43.58
C VAL A 51 -17.94 -43.46 44.83
N ILE A 52 -19.20 -43.85 44.63
CA ILE A 52 -20.07 -44.55 45.59
C ILE A 52 -19.52 -45.96 45.82
N ASN A 53 -19.28 -46.37 47.07
CA ASN A 53 -19.83 -47.60 47.64
C ASN A 53 -19.56 -47.77 49.15
N ASP A 54 -20.65 -48.14 49.83
CA ASP A 54 -20.78 -48.75 51.15
C ASP A 54 -19.60 -49.59 51.65
N SER A 55 -19.12 -49.33 52.87
CA SER A 55 -19.23 -50.26 54.03
C SER A 55 -18.39 -49.78 55.21
N ASP A 56 -18.91 -50.07 56.40
CA ASP A 56 -18.39 -49.79 57.73
C ASP A 56 -16.97 -50.33 57.97
N GLU A 57 -16.13 -49.57 58.68
CA GLU A 57 -15.50 -49.96 59.97
C GLU A 57 -14.41 -48.94 60.37
N GLU A 58 -14.44 -48.59 61.66
CA GLU A 58 -13.43 -47.81 62.38
C GLU A 58 -12.10 -48.59 62.45
N GLU A 59 -10.95 -47.94 62.23
CA GLU A 59 -9.72 -48.23 62.99
C GLU A 59 -8.64 -47.15 62.76
N GLU A 60 -8.18 -46.55 63.85
CA GLU A 60 -6.94 -45.78 63.94
C GLU A 60 -5.73 -46.72 63.81
N SER A 61 -4.77 -46.40 62.94
CA SER A 61 -3.38 -46.86 63.13
C SER A 61 -2.36 -45.94 62.46
N GLU A 62 -1.26 -45.76 63.19
CA GLU A 62 -0.10 -44.92 62.92
C GLU A 62 0.86 -45.55 61.89
N GLU A 63 1.62 -44.65 61.24
CA GLU A 63 2.97 -44.82 60.65
C GLU A 63 3.23 -45.90 59.57
N GLU A 64 3.62 -45.44 58.37
CA GLU A 64 4.94 -45.62 57.73
C GLU A 64 4.86 -45.63 56.18
N GLY A 65 5.64 -44.74 55.56
CA GLY A 65 6.35 -44.99 54.29
C GLY A 65 5.57 -45.38 53.04
N GLY A 66 5.34 -44.39 52.16
CA GLY A 66 5.02 -44.65 50.75
C GLY A 66 5.14 -43.38 49.92
N GLY A 67 6.27 -43.23 49.22
CA GLY A 67 6.51 -42.09 48.34
C GLY A 67 5.48 -42.00 47.22
N GLU A 68 4.89 -40.82 47.06
CA GLU A 68 4.39 -40.36 45.77
C GLU A 68 5.30 -39.20 45.34
N ASP A 69 6.20 -39.56 44.42
CA ASP A 69 7.08 -38.71 43.66
C ASP A 69 6.23 -37.78 42.78
N TYR A 70 5.70 -36.69 43.35
CA TYR A 70 5.10 -35.61 42.58
C TYR A 70 6.23 -34.76 42.00
N THR A 71 6.63 -35.06 40.76
CA THR A 71 7.55 -34.22 39.99
C THR A 71 7.04 -32.77 39.94
N GLU A 72 7.70 -31.87 40.67
CA GLU A 72 7.42 -30.42 40.85
C GLU A 72 7.63 -29.55 39.59
N MET A 73 7.81 -30.14 38.39
CA MET A 73 8.32 -29.43 37.20
C MET A 73 7.32 -28.53 36.44
N ASP A 74 6.05 -28.42 36.86
CA ASP A 74 4.96 -27.91 35.99
C ASP A 74 4.29 -26.58 36.42
N ASP A 75 4.81 -25.88 37.43
CA ASP A 75 4.21 -24.60 37.93
C ASP A 75 4.83 -23.33 37.30
N LEU A 76 5.89 -23.47 36.49
CA LEU A 76 6.61 -22.30 35.95
C LEU A 76 5.77 -21.48 34.94
N PRO A 77 5.03 -22.07 33.98
CA PRO A 77 4.17 -21.30 33.07
C PRO A 77 3.07 -20.51 33.78
N LEU A 78 2.45 -21.12 34.80
CA LEU A 78 1.42 -20.46 35.61
C LEU A 78 2.01 -19.32 36.43
N PHE A 79 3.19 -19.51 37.01
CA PHE A 79 3.92 -18.48 37.73
C PHE A 79 4.27 -17.29 36.83
N ILE A 80 4.82 -17.54 35.64
CA ILE A 80 5.18 -16.48 34.67
C ILE A 80 3.92 -15.72 34.24
N PHE A 81 2.85 -16.42 33.87
CA PHE A 81 1.58 -15.79 33.50
C PHE A 81 1.04 -14.89 34.63
N LYS A 82 0.97 -15.40 35.87
CA LYS A 82 0.48 -14.63 37.02
C LYS A 82 1.35 -13.41 37.32
N THR A 83 2.66 -13.53 37.12
CA THR A 83 3.59 -12.41 37.29
C THR A 83 3.28 -11.32 36.29
N ILE A 84 3.15 -11.65 35.00
CA ILE A 84 2.83 -10.69 33.94
C ILE A 84 1.46 -10.06 34.20
N ALA A 85 0.43 -10.87 34.50
CA ALA A 85 -0.90 -10.37 34.80
C ALA A 85 -0.92 -9.41 36.00
N SER A 86 -0.14 -9.71 37.05
CA SER A 86 -0.04 -8.84 38.23
C SER A 86 0.65 -7.51 37.92
N LEU A 87 1.67 -7.54 37.05
CA LEU A 87 2.38 -6.35 36.61
C LEU A 87 1.62 -5.54 35.57
N CYS A 88 0.67 -6.13 34.84
CA CYS A 88 -0.15 -5.41 33.85
C CYS A 88 -1.49 -4.89 34.41
N ASP A 89 -1.93 -5.35 35.59
CA ASP A 89 -3.21 -4.98 36.20
C ASP A 89 -3.02 -3.78 37.15
N PRO A 90 -3.58 -2.59 36.85
CA PRO A 90 -3.51 -1.40 37.70
C PRO A 90 -3.86 -1.60 39.19
N PHE A 91 -4.67 -2.61 39.53
CA PHE A 91 -5.03 -2.86 40.93
C PHE A 91 -4.01 -3.71 41.69
N THR A 92 -3.07 -4.33 40.99
CA THR A 92 -2.00 -5.15 41.58
C THR A 92 -0.60 -4.65 41.25
N GLN A 93 -0.49 -3.68 40.34
CA GLN A 93 0.74 -2.97 40.04
C GLN A 93 1.30 -2.26 41.28
N PRO A 94 2.64 -2.17 41.41
CA PRO A 94 3.25 -1.27 42.37
C PRO A 94 2.91 0.19 42.02
N GLU A 95 3.02 1.09 43.00
CA GLU A 95 2.76 2.51 42.80
C GLU A 95 3.75 3.09 41.76
N GLU A 96 3.21 3.70 40.71
CA GLU A 96 3.99 4.38 39.68
C GLU A 96 4.55 5.71 40.20
N SER A 97 5.65 6.15 39.62
CA SER A 97 6.19 7.50 39.85
C SER A 97 6.58 8.14 38.54
N ASN A 98 6.75 9.47 38.53
CA ASN A 98 7.21 10.18 37.33
C ASN A 98 8.58 9.70 36.82
N GLU A 99 9.37 9.04 37.67
CA GLU A 99 10.69 8.47 37.32
C GLU A 99 10.61 6.99 36.92
N CYS A 100 9.52 6.29 37.30
CA CYS A 100 9.33 4.87 37.02
C CYS A 100 7.88 4.62 36.61
N ILE A 101 7.65 4.71 35.30
CA ILE A 101 6.39 4.40 34.63
C ILE A 101 6.37 2.90 34.35
N LEU A 102 5.30 2.18 34.72
CA LEU A 102 5.16 0.76 34.42
C LEU A 102 4.65 0.58 32.98
N SER A 103 5.50 1.00 32.06
CA SER A 103 5.28 0.90 30.63
C SER A 103 5.51 -0.52 30.10
N VAL A 104 5.14 -0.76 28.84
CA VAL A 104 5.35 -2.07 28.19
C VAL A 104 6.84 -2.46 28.27
N ASP A 105 7.73 -1.48 28.05
CA ASP A 105 9.19 -1.66 28.09
C ASP A 105 9.68 -2.02 29.50
N CYS A 106 9.30 -1.23 30.50
CA CYS A 106 9.69 -1.43 31.90
C CYS A 106 9.21 -2.77 32.45
N ILE A 107 7.94 -3.12 32.22
CA ILE A 107 7.38 -4.39 32.69
C ILE A 107 8.07 -5.57 32.01
N SER A 108 8.42 -5.47 30.72
CA SER A 108 9.13 -6.54 30.03
C SER A 108 10.47 -6.84 30.70
N ASP A 109 11.21 -5.84 31.15
CA ASP A 109 12.47 -6.04 31.89
C ASP A 109 12.25 -6.72 33.25
N LEU A 110 11.21 -6.29 33.98
CA LEU A 110 10.82 -6.92 35.24
C LEU A 110 10.44 -8.39 35.05
N VAL A 111 9.68 -8.70 33.99
CA VAL A 111 9.27 -10.07 33.65
C VAL A 111 10.48 -10.93 33.33
N ILE A 112 11.46 -10.44 32.56
CA ILE A 112 12.70 -11.17 32.28
C ILE A 112 13.44 -11.47 33.57
N ALA A 113 13.64 -10.46 34.42
CA ALA A 113 14.39 -10.60 35.67
C ALA A 113 13.73 -11.60 36.63
N ILE A 114 12.41 -11.49 36.82
CA ILE A 114 11.64 -12.36 37.73
C ILE A 114 11.57 -13.79 37.17
N SER A 115 11.31 -13.95 35.87
CA SER A 115 11.24 -15.26 35.21
C SER A 115 12.58 -15.98 35.29
N TYR A 116 13.69 -15.28 35.05
CA TYR A 116 15.03 -15.83 35.17
C TYR A 116 15.35 -16.30 36.60
N LYS A 117 15.05 -15.46 37.60
CA LYS A 117 15.24 -15.81 39.01
C LYS A 117 14.42 -17.04 39.40
N SER A 118 13.15 -17.07 38.98
CA SER A 118 12.21 -18.16 39.23
C SER A 118 12.65 -19.48 38.57
N TYR A 119 13.14 -19.40 37.33
CA TYR A 119 13.68 -20.54 36.59
C TYR A 119 14.89 -21.13 37.30
N ILE A 120 15.87 -20.31 37.73
CA ILE A 120 17.06 -20.78 38.45
C ILE A 120 16.71 -21.41 39.80
N GLN A 121 15.74 -20.85 40.52
CA GLN A 121 15.33 -21.38 41.82
C GLN A 121 14.69 -22.77 41.72
N ARG A 122 14.00 -23.06 40.60
CA ARG A 122 13.27 -24.31 40.39
C ARG A 122 14.10 -25.40 39.71
N ASN A 123 15.17 -25.03 39.01
CA ASN A 123 16.05 -25.95 38.30
C ASN A 123 17.44 -25.94 38.94
N GLU A 124 17.74 -26.90 39.82
CA GLU A 124 19.04 -26.98 40.51
C GLU A 124 20.23 -27.07 39.53
N SER A 125 20.03 -27.71 38.37
CA SER A 125 21.01 -27.80 37.27
C SER A 125 21.12 -26.53 36.43
N ALA A 126 20.25 -25.53 36.61
CA ALA A 126 20.27 -24.30 35.80
C ALA A 126 21.47 -23.40 36.06
N LYS A 127 22.20 -23.60 37.17
CA LYS A 127 23.46 -22.88 37.43
C LYS A 127 24.56 -23.27 36.44
N ASP A 128 24.48 -24.46 35.85
CA ASP A 128 25.45 -25.01 34.91
C ASP A 128 25.01 -24.86 33.44
N LEU A 129 23.81 -24.32 33.18
CA LEU A 129 23.28 -24.11 31.82
C LEU A 129 23.82 -22.80 31.21
N LEU A 130 23.99 -22.82 29.89
CA LEU A 130 24.25 -21.61 29.11
C LEU A 130 23.06 -20.65 29.23
N ILE A 131 23.35 -19.35 29.33
CA ILE A 131 22.31 -18.32 29.48
C ILE A 131 21.37 -18.29 28.28
N GLU A 132 21.88 -18.62 27.10
CA GLU A 132 21.13 -18.74 25.85
C GLU A 132 20.07 -19.86 25.93
N SER A 133 20.39 -20.98 26.60
CA SER A 133 19.43 -22.07 26.81
C SER A 133 18.28 -21.63 27.73
N ILE A 134 18.60 -20.91 28.80
CA ILE A 134 17.57 -20.39 29.74
C ILE A 134 16.67 -19.35 29.03
N ARG A 135 17.26 -18.45 28.24
CA ARG A 135 16.52 -17.48 27.41
C ARG A 135 15.56 -18.19 26.47
N PHE A 136 16.04 -19.23 25.79
CA PHE A 136 15.22 -20.02 24.88
C PHE A 136 14.05 -20.68 25.61
N ASP A 137 14.29 -21.38 26.74
CA ASP A 137 13.23 -22.04 27.51
C ASP A 137 12.16 -21.06 27.99
N ILE A 138 12.55 -19.92 28.58
CA ILE A 138 11.60 -18.88 29.00
C ILE A 138 10.81 -18.37 27.78
N SER A 139 11.47 -18.12 26.65
CA SER A 139 10.81 -17.65 25.44
C SER A 139 9.77 -18.64 24.90
N THR A 140 10.01 -19.95 25.02
CA THR A 140 9.04 -20.96 24.57
C THR A 140 7.79 -20.98 25.45
N ILE A 141 7.93 -20.75 26.76
CA ILE A 141 6.80 -20.60 27.68
C ILE A 141 5.98 -19.37 27.28
N LEU A 142 6.66 -18.23 27.09
CA LEU A 142 6.03 -16.98 26.66
C LEU A 142 5.30 -17.13 25.32
N PHE A 143 5.92 -17.82 24.36
CA PHE A 143 5.33 -18.12 23.06
C PHE A 143 4.05 -18.96 23.18
N GLU A 144 4.04 -20.00 24.02
CA GLU A 144 2.85 -20.83 24.24
C GLU A 144 1.72 -20.02 24.92
N LEU A 145 2.06 -19.16 25.88
CA LEU A 145 1.10 -18.22 26.48
C LEU A 145 0.52 -17.29 25.41
N LEU A 146 1.36 -16.71 24.56
CA LEU A 146 0.97 -15.82 23.49
C LEU A 146 -0.01 -16.48 22.52
N ARG A 147 0.28 -17.72 22.08
CA ARG A 147 -0.61 -18.48 21.19
C ARG A 147 -1.98 -18.72 21.81
N LYS A 148 -2.03 -19.10 23.09
CA LYS A 148 -3.29 -19.31 23.82
C LYS A 148 -4.10 -18.02 23.94
N ILE A 149 -3.43 -16.89 24.15
CA ILE A 149 -4.08 -15.57 24.17
C ILE A 149 -4.72 -15.26 22.81
N HIS A 150 -3.99 -15.45 21.71
CA HIS A 150 -4.51 -15.14 20.37
C HIS A 150 -5.70 -16.02 19.98
N VAL A 151 -5.76 -17.28 20.47
CA VAL A 151 -6.96 -18.13 20.36
C VAL A 151 -8.18 -17.55 21.09
N LEU A 152 -8.00 -16.84 22.21
CA LEU A 152 -9.12 -16.13 22.87
C LEU A 152 -9.52 -14.85 22.13
N LEU A 153 -8.56 -14.21 21.45
CA LEU A 153 -8.78 -13.00 20.65
C LEU A 153 -9.30 -13.29 19.24
N ASN A 154 -9.41 -14.56 18.82
CA ASN A 154 -9.71 -14.98 17.44
C ASN A 154 -8.69 -14.41 16.41
N ALA A 155 -7.43 -14.31 16.81
CA ALA A 155 -6.35 -13.67 16.03
C ALA A 155 -5.27 -14.67 15.55
N GLU A 156 -5.46 -15.98 15.71
CA GLU A 156 -4.45 -17.00 15.41
C GLU A 156 -4.34 -17.40 13.91
N ASP A 157 -5.38 -17.15 13.12
CA ASP A 157 -5.51 -17.62 11.74
C ASP A 157 -5.78 -16.46 10.76
N GLU A 158 -4.69 -15.97 10.18
CA GLU A 158 -4.67 -14.87 9.21
C GLU A 158 -5.56 -15.14 7.98
N LEU A 159 -5.58 -16.37 7.45
CA LEU A 159 -6.43 -16.72 6.30
C LEU A 159 -7.91 -16.83 6.68
N LYS A 160 -8.22 -17.25 7.90
CA LYS A 160 -9.61 -17.22 8.35
C LYS A 160 -10.11 -15.77 8.38
N LEU A 161 -9.34 -14.87 8.98
CA LEU A 161 -9.66 -13.45 9.10
C LEU A 161 -9.83 -12.77 7.74
N ARG A 162 -8.92 -13.02 6.78
CA ARG A 162 -8.94 -12.42 5.45
C ARG A 162 -10.23 -12.70 4.66
N PHE A 163 -10.84 -13.86 4.86
CA PHE A 163 -12.00 -14.32 4.09
C PHE A 163 -13.31 -14.30 4.90
N VAL A 164 -13.35 -13.59 6.03
CA VAL A 164 -14.60 -13.32 6.74
C VAL A 164 -15.51 -12.50 5.84
N ASN A 165 -16.76 -12.93 5.64
CA ASN A 165 -17.72 -12.11 4.90
C ASN A 165 -18.17 -10.94 5.76
N ASN A 166 -17.66 -9.75 5.44
CA ASN A 166 -17.92 -8.52 6.18
C ASN A 166 -18.95 -7.60 5.50
N ASP A 167 -19.76 -8.12 4.56
CA ASP A 167 -20.76 -7.33 3.84
C ASP A 167 -21.89 -6.78 4.75
N GLU A 168 -22.69 -5.85 4.22
CA GLU A 168 -23.77 -5.17 4.95
C GLU A 168 -24.78 -6.12 5.62
N LYS A 169 -25.01 -7.31 5.04
CA LYS A 169 -26.02 -8.24 5.54
C LYS A 169 -25.47 -9.21 6.58
N HIS A 170 -24.18 -9.53 6.50
CA HIS A 170 -23.59 -10.62 7.26
C HIS A 170 -22.58 -10.15 8.31
N TYR A 171 -22.12 -8.88 8.31
CA TYR A 171 -21.09 -8.42 9.26
C TYR A 171 -21.47 -8.66 10.72
N LEU A 172 -22.72 -8.35 11.12
CA LEU A 172 -23.25 -8.58 12.47
C LEU A 172 -23.24 -10.05 12.87
N GLU A 173 -23.62 -10.94 11.95
CA GLU A 173 -23.64 -12.39 12.19
C GLU A 173 -22.21 -12.93 12.35
N ASN A 174 -21.26 -12.37 11.60
CA ASN A 174 -19.88 -12.84 11.53
C ASN A 174 -18.92 -12.17 12.52
N LEU A 175 -19.37 -11.20 13.34
CA LEU A 175 -18.53 -10.54 14.35
C LEU A 175 -17.78 -11.54 15.24
N HIS A 176 -18.45 -12.63 15.66
CA HIS A 176 -17.88 -13.65 16.54
C HIS A 176 -16.72 -14.44 15.91
N GLU A 177 -16.51 -14.33 14.59
CA GLU A 177 -15.45 -15.06 13.88
C GLU A 177 -14.06 -14.42 14.04
N TRP A 178 -14.01 -13.11 14.30
CA TRP A 178 -12.80 -12.28 14.32
C TRP A 178 -12.69 -11.34 15.53
N THR A 179 -13.79 -11.08 16.25
CA THR A 179 -13.74 -10.38 17.55
C THR A 179 -13.43 -11.34 18.70
N PRO A 180 -12.91 -10.87 19.85
CA PRO A 180 -12.57 -11.72 20.98
C PRO A 180 -13.76 -12.52 21.52
N LYS A 181 -13.51 -13.77 21.91
CA LYS A 181 -14.53 -14.71 22.41
C LYS A 181 -15.31 -14.10 23.57
N THR A 182 -16.63 -14.31 23.57
CA THR A 182 -17.56 -13.81 24.61
C THR A 182 -17.15 -14.15 26.04
N THR A 183 -16.38 -15.23 26.24
CA THR A 183 -15.80 -15.61 27.53
C THR A 183 -14.89 -14.55 28.14
N ILE A 184 -14.22 -13.74 27.30
CA ILE A 184 -13.36 -12.63 27.73
C ILE A 184 -13.98 -11.25 27.43
N SER A 185 -14.63 -11.08 26.28
CA SER A 185 -15.14 -9.77 25.83
C SER A 185 -16.34 -9.24 26.61
N ASN A 186 -17.04 -10.08 27.37
CA ASN A 186 -18.11 -9.63 28.28
C ASN A 186 -17.62 -8.70 29.42
N ASN A 187 -16.30 -8.55 29.60
CA ASN A 187 -15.71 -7.64 30.56
C ASN A 187 -14.57 -6.87 29.90
N ASP A 188 -14.86 -5.63 29.54
CA ASP A 188 -13.93 -4.72 28.86
C ASP A 188 -12.56 -4.64 29.55
N TYR A 189 -12.56 -4.50 30.88
CA TYR A 189 -11.35 -4.45 31.68
C TYR A 189 -10.48 -5.71 31.51
N ASN A 190 -11.08 -6.90 31.57
CA ASN A 190 -10.35 -8.15 31.39
C ASN A 190 -9.80 -8.30 29.97
N LEU A 191 -10.54 -7.80 28.98
CA LEU A 191 -10.10 -7.79 27.58
C LEU A 191 -8.89 -6.86 27.41
N ARG A 192 -8.96 -5.63 27.93
CA ARG A 192 -7.85 -4.66 27.92
C ARG A 192 -6.62 -5.19 28.67
N LEU A 193 -6.82 -5.86 29.81
CA LEU A 193 -5.74 -6.54 30.53
C LEU A 193 -5.12 -7.66 29.68
N LEU A 194 -5.92 -8.44 28.96
CA LEU A 194 -5.43 -9.51 28.09
C LEU A 194 -4.57 -8.97 26.93
N TYR A 195 -4.99 -7.87 26.30
CA TYR A 195 -4.19 -7.16 25.29
C TYR A 195 -2.89 -6.60 25.89
N SER A 196 -2.95 -6.00 27.08
CA SER A 196 -1.77 -5.49 27.81
C SER A 196 -0.74 -6.61 28.08
N ILE A 197 -1.22 -7.78 28.51
CA ILE A 197 -0.39 -8.98 28.72
C ILE A 197 0.25 -9.42 27.39
N ALA A 198 -0.49 -9.42 26.29
CA ALA A 198 0.04 -9.79 24.97
C ALA A 198 1.17 -8.84 24.52
N CYS A 199 0.99 -7.53 24.64
CA CYS A 199 2.00 -6.52 24.32
C CYS A 199 3.31 -6.75 25.11
N VAL A 200 3.20 -6.96 26.43
CA VAL A 200 4.36 -7.26 27.28
C VAL A 200 5.02 -8.58 26.89
N ILE A 201 4.26 -9.65 26.62
CA ILE A 201 4.83 -10.93 26.20
C ILE A 201 5.63 -10.77 24.90
N ILE A 202 5.09 -10.08 23.91
CA ILE A 202 5.74 -9.86 22.61
C ILE A 202 7.06 -9.11 22.79
N LEU A 203 7.04 -8.00 23.55
CA LEU A 203 8.26 -7.21 23.79
C LEU A 203 9.28 -7.97 24.65
N THR A 204 8.82 -8.74 25.65
CA THR A 204 9.67 -9.63 26.46
C THR A 204 10.37 -10.67 25.57
N MET A 205 9.63 -11.30 24.66
CA MET A 205 10.19 -12.27 23.72
C MET A 205 11.27 -11.63 22.83
N TYR A 206 11.06 -10.41 22.33
CA TYR A 206 12.08 -9.64 21.61
C TYR A 206 13.33 -9.39 22.48
N LYS A 207 13.14 -8.84 23.69
CA LYS A 207 14.22 -8.48 24.61
C LYS A 207 15.13 -9.64 25.02
N LEU A 208 14.60 -10.87 25.05
CA LEU A 208 15.40 -12.07 25.34
C LEU A 208 16.48 -12.36 24.29
N PHE A 209 16.32 -11.87 23.06
CA PHE A 209 17.24 -12.11 21.94
C PHE A 209 17.97 -10.86 21.45
N ILE A 210 17.88 -9.74 22.18
CA ILE A 210 18.71 -8.56 21.89
C ILE A 210 20.19 -8.90 22.15
N PRO A 211 21.11 -8.55 21.22
CA PRO A 211 22.54 -8.77 21.42
C PRO A 211 23.09 -7.89 22.55
N LYS A 212 24.08 -8.40 23.29
CA LYS A 212 24.74 -7.63 24.38
C LYS A 212 25.55 -6.44 23.86
N LYS A 213 26.02 -6.51 22.61
CA LYS A 213 26.82 -5.51 21.91
C LYS A 213 26.51 -5.59 20.42
N GLY A 214 26.50 -4.44 19.75
CA GLY A 214 26.15 -4.34 18.34
C GLY A 214 24.65 -4.19 18.11
N ASP A 215 24.29 -3.97 16.85
CA ASP A 215 22.93 -3.65 16.46
C ASP A 215 22.03 -4.90 16.46
N TYR A 216 20.73 -4.69 16.65
CA TYR A 216 19.75 -5.76 16.54
C TYR A 216 19.67 -6.26 15.10
N ASN A 217 19.74 -7.58 14.91
CA ASN A 217 19.59 -8.23 13.62
C ASN A 217 18.31 -9.04 13.63
N LEU A 218 17.35 -8.61 12.80
CA LEU A 218 16.01 -9.16 12.74
C LEU A 218 16.01 -10.67 12.43
N THR A 219 16.95 -11.14 11.60
CA THR A 219 17.05 -12.54 11.17
C THR A 219 17.49 -13.50 12.28
N LEU A 220 18.07 -12.97 13.37
CA LEU A 220 18.47 -13.76 14.53
C LEU A 220 17.32 -13.98 15.51
N ASN A 221 16.17 -13.33 15.31
CA ASN A 221 15.00 -13.55 16.13
C ASN A 221 14.28 -14.85 15.71
N PRO A 222 14.21 -15.87 16.59
CA PRO A 222 13.60 -17.16 16.25
C PRO A 222 12.08 -17.06 15.98
N TYR A 223 11.45 -15.96 16.36
CA TYR A 223 10.01 -15.72 16.21
C TYR A 223 9.66 -14.77 15.06
N LEU A 224 10.63 -14.35 14.23
CA LEU A 224 10.41 -13.42 13.11
C LEU A 224 9.21 -13.81 12.23
N HIS A 225 9.17 -15.06 11.75
CA HIS A 225 8.07 -15.58 10.93
C HIS A 225 6.72 -15.49 11.63
N TYR A 226 6.68 -15.80 12.93
CA TYR A 226 5.45 -15.73 13.71
C TYR A 226 5.01 -14.28 13.96
N PHE A 227 5.94 -13.37 14.24
CA PHE A 227 5.65 -11.95 14.42
C PHE A 227 5.05 -11.33 13.15
N LEU A 228 5.57 -11.67 11.96
CA LEU A 228 4.99 -11.24 10.69
C LEU A 228 3.56 -11.76 10.51
N LYS A 229 3.32 -13.05 10.76
CA LYS A 229 1.97 -13.64 10.69
C LYS A 229 1.00 -12.97 11.67
N LEU A 230 1.45 -12.73 12.90
CA LEU A 230 0.65 -12.10 13.94
C LEU A 230 0.30 -10.65 13.59
N TRP A 231 1.27 -9.92 13.04
CA TRP A 231 1.05 -8.55 12.55
C TRP A 231 -0.02 -8.54 11.46
N LYS A 232 0.06 -9.45 10.47
CA LYS A 232 -0.98 -9.59 9.43
C LYS A 232 -2.36 -9.93 9.99
N SER A 233 -2.44 -10.84 10.97
CA SER A 233 -3.72 -11.15 11.63
C SER A 233 -4.35 -9.90 12.25
N HIS A 234 -3.57 -9.08 12.97
CA HIS A 234 -4.09 -7.84 13.55
C HIS A 234 -4.40 -6.77 12.49
N THR A 235 -3.65 -6.70 11.40
CA THR A 235 -3.98 -5.84 10.25
C THR A 235 -5.33 -6.24 9.64
N ASN A 236 -5.59 -7.53 9.39
CA ASN A 236 -6.88 -7.99 8.89
C ASN A 236 -8.04 -7.69 9.86
N ILE A 237 -7.82 -7.81 11.18
CA ILE A 237 -8.82 -7.41 12.18
C ILE A 237 -9.13 -5.91 12.10
N ILE A 238 -8.10 -5.09 11.90
CA ILE A 238 -8.26 -3.63 11.77
C ILE A 238 -9.05 -3.30 10.50
N LEU A 239 -8.70 -3.91 9.37
CA LEU A 239 -9.43 -3.73 8.10
C LEU A 239 -10.92 -4.09 8.24
N LEU A 240 -11.24 -5.22 8.89
CA LEU A 240 -12.62 -5.63 9.13
C LEU A 240 -13.40 -4.61 9.98
N GLY A 241 -12.76 -4.07 11.02
CA GLY A 241 -13.40 -3.07 11.89
C GLY A 241 -13.61 -1.72 11.21
N LEU A 242 -12.59 -1.20 10.52
CA LEU A 242 -12.67 0.07 9.79
C LEU A 242 -13.67 0.00 8.61
N GLU A 243 -13.82 -1.15 7.96
CA GLU A 243 -14.84 -1.33 6.93
C GLU A 243 -16.27 -1.24 7.50
N ILE A 244 -16.51 -1.77 8.70
CA ILE A 244 -17.80 -1.63 9.39
C ILE A 244 -18.04 -0.17 9.75
N ASP A 245 -17.04 0.48 10.31
CA ASP A 245 -17.13 1.88 10.76
C ASP A 245 -17.48 2.84 9.61
N ARG A 246 -16.69 2.81 8.53
CA ARG A 246 -16.94 3.61 7.30
C ARG A 246 -18.33 3.36 6.72
N ARG A 247 -18.84 2.13 6.84
CA ARG A 247 -20.19 1.80 6.37
C ARG A 247 -21.27 2.42 7.26
N ILE A 248 -21.10 2.35 8.58
CA ILE A 248 -22.03 2.95 9.54
C ILE A 248 -22.03 4.47 9.36
N GLU A 249 -20.86 5.09 9.23
CA GLU A 249 -20.69 6.51 8.92
C GLU A 249 -21.44 6.91 7.64
N PHE A 250 -21.24 6.15 6.55
CA PHE A 250 -21.94 6.38 5.29
C PHE A 250 -23.47 6.26 5.44
N GLN A 251 -23.96 5.26 6.19
CA GLN A 251 -25.39 5.09 6.44
C GLN A 251 -25.98 6.19 7.31
N ASN A 252 -25.23 6.66 8.31
CA ASN A 252 -25.60 7.80 9.15
C ASN A 252 -25.76 9.06 8.32
N HIS A 253 -24.82 9.33 7.42
CA HIS A 253 -24.88 10.44 6.50
C HIS A 253 -26.10 10.36 5.54
N GLU A 254 -26.43 9.17 5.02
CA GLU A 254 -27.59 8.98 4.13
C GLU A 254 -28.95 9.07 4.85
N LYS A 255 -29.06 8.50 6.06
CA LYS A 255 -30.34 8.35 6.77
C LYS A 255 -30.58 9.46 7.81
N GLY A 256 -29.57 10.28 8.11
CA GLY A 256 -29.59 11.19 9.25
C GLY A 256 -29.70 10.45 10.59
N SER A 257 -29.10 9.26 10.67
CA SER A 257 -29.00 8.48 11.92
C SER A 257 -27.67 8.75 12.62
N LEU A 258 -27.61 8.41 13.90
CA LEU A 258 -26.40 8.48 14.74
C LEU A 258 -26.14 7.08 15.32
N GLU A 259 -26.03 6.08 14.44
CA GLU A 259 -25.67 4.73 14.86
C GLU A 259 -24.17 4.68 15.12
N GLU A 260 -23.76 4.25 16.32
CA GLU A 260 -22.34 4.09 16.65
C GLU A 260 -21.79 2.75 16.17
N THR A 261 -20.48 2.72 15.93
CA THR A 261 -19.75 1.47 15.69
C THR A 261 -19.90 0.55 16.91
N PRO A 262 -20.21 -0.75 16.73
CA PRO A 262 -20.45 -1.64 17.86
C PRO A 262 -19.29 -1.65 18.86
N SER A 263 -19.56 -1.50 20.15
CA SER A 263 -18.51 -1.42 21.18
C SER A 263 -17.50 -2.57 21.14
N ILE A 264 -17.93 -3.79 20.78
CA ILE A 264 -17.02 -4.92 20.62
C ILE A 264 -15.99 -4.70 19.49
N VAL A 265 -16.39 -4.04 18.41
CA VAL A 265 -15.51 -3.66 17.29
C VAL A 265 -14.52 -2.61 17.77
N GLN A 266 -14.97 -1.53 18.41
CA GLN A 266 -14.09 -0.51 18.99
C GLN A 266 -13.05 -1.10 19.94
N GLN A 267 -13.46 -1.96 20.90
CA GLN A 267 -12.53 -2.58 21.85
C GLN A 267 -11.54 -3.53 21.17
N THR A 268 -11.97 -4.22 20.10
CA THR A 268 -11.11 -5.08 19.28
C THR A 268 -10.08 -4.25 18.51
N LEU A 269 -10.45 -3.08 17.98
CA LEU A 269 -9.56 -2.15 17.29
C LEU A 269 -8.54 -1.51 18.25
N LYS A 270 -8.98 -1.04 19.41
CA LYS A 270 -8.11 -0.53 20.50
C LYS A 270 -7.04 -1.56 20.87
N GLY A 271 -7.47 -2.80 21.15
CA GLY A 271 -6.58 -3.90 21.49
C GLY A 271 -5.63 -4.31 20.36
N SER A 272 -6.15 -4.52 19.15
CA SER A 272 -5.36 -5.00 18.01
C SER A 272 -4.34 -3.98 17.53
N SER A 273 -4.68 -2.69 17.51
CA SER A 273 -3.72 -1.63 17.19
C SER A 273 -2.53 -1.62 18.17
N SER A 274 -2.77 -1.86 19.47
CA SER A 274 -1.67 -1.90 20.46
C SER A 274 -0.71 -3.08 20.25
N ILE A 275 -1.22 -4.27 19.92
CA ILE A 275 -0.36 -5.43 19.60
C ILE A 275 0.42 -5.16 18.32
N ARG A 276 -0.27 -4.63 17.30
CA ARG A 276 0.30 -4.28 16.00
C ARG A 276 1.43 -3.26 16.15
N TYR A 277 1.27 -2.24 16.99
CA TYR A 277 2.29 -1.26 17.35
C TYR A 277 3.56 -1.92 17.90
N VAL A 278 3.45 -2.80 18.90
CA VAL A 278 4.62 -3.48 19.49
C VAL A 278 5.35 -4.32 18.43
N LEU A 279 4.59 -5.05 17.60
CA LEU A 279 5.16 -5.87 16.53
C LEU A 279 5.87 -5.02 15.47
N ALA A 280 5.24 -3.96 15.00
CA ALA A 280 5.83 -3.04 14.02
C ALA A 280 7.10 -2.39 14.56
N TRP A 281 7.08 -1.92 15.81
CA TRP A 281 8.27 -1.38 16.47
C TRP A 281 9.43 -2.39 16.46
N ILE A 282 9.18 -3.65 16.82
CA ILE A 282 10.19 -4.73 16.80
C ILE A 282 10.73 -4.97 15.39
N LEU A 283 9.85 -5.06 14.39
CA LEU A 283 10.22 -5.33 13.00
C LEU A 283 11.03 -4.16 12.39
N ASN A 284 10.77 -2.94 12.83
CA ASN A 284 11.46 -1.73 12.38
C ASN A 284 12.80 -1.48 13.13
N GLN A 285 13.16 -2.26 14.16
CA GLN A 285 14.46 -2.12 14.87
C GLN A 285 15.69 -2.52 14.02
N ASN A 286 15.54 -2.78 12.72
CA ASN A 286 16.68 -2.99 11.84
C ASN A 286 17.35 -1.63 11.53
N PRO A 287 18.67 -1.46 11.73
CA PRO A 287 19.38 -0.21 11.42
C PRO A 287 19.24 0.30 9.99
N SER A 288 18.83 -0.55 9.04
CA SER A 288 18.53 -0.13 7.67
C SER A 288 17.20 0.61 7.51
N SER A 289 16.31 0.53 8.51
CA SER A 289 14.97 1.16 8.49
C SER A 289 14.95 2.59 9.03
N THR A 290 16.02 3.02 9.70
CA THR A 290 16.09 4.35 10.30
C THR A 290 16.47 5.37 9.22
N PRO A 291 15.64 6.39 8.93
CA PRO A 291 16.06 7.48 8.06
C PRO A 291 17.25 8.17 8.73
N ILE A 292 18.43 8.07 8.11
CA ILE A 292 19.55 8.92 8.47
C ILE A 292 19.15 10.29 7.92
N LEU A 293 18.60 11.15 8.79
CA LEU A 293 18.46 12.56 8.47
C LEU A 293 19.86 13.07 8.18
N ASP A 294 20.09 13.45 6.93
CA ASP A 294 21.31 14.12 6.54
C ASP A 294 21.47 15.34 7.45
N GLU A 295 22.58 15.39 8.19
CA GLU A 295 23.02 16.64 8.79
C GLU A 295 23.16 17.63 7.64
N GLU A 296 22.20 18.54 7.48
CA GLU A 296 22.34 19.68 6.59
C GLU A 296 23.67 20.36 6.92
N LYS A 297 24.67 20.12 6.06
CA LYS A 297 25.93 20.84 6.11
C LYS A 297 25.63 22.26 5.67
N ASP A 298 25.34 23.10 6.64
CA ASP A 298 25.34 24.54 6.45
C ASP A 298 26.66 24.95 5.77
N ASP A 299 26.52 25.77 4.73
CA ASP A 299 27.51 26.09 3.69
C ASP A 299 28.68 26.97 4.19
N THR A 300 29.04 26.88 5.47
CA THR A 300 30.00 27.77 6.13
C THR A 300 31.28 27.09 6.64
N GLY A 301 31.42 25.78 6.49
CA GLY A 301 32.73 25.12 6.66
C GLY A 301 33.41 25.31 8.03
N VAL A 302 32.64 25.51 9.10
CA VAL A 302 33.18 25.59 10.47
C VAL A 302 32.77 24.36 11.27
N SER A 303 33.71 23.42 11.42
CA SER A 303 33.59 22.34 12.39
C SER A 303 33.60 22.91 13.81
N THR A 304 32.49 22.85 14.54
CA THR A 304 32.49 23.09 15.99
C THR A 304 32.44 21.76 16.73
N LYS A 305 33.59 21.38 17.29
CA LYS A 305 33.67 20.40 18.38
C LYS A 305 33.11 21.04 19.65
N LYS A 306 32.00 20.51 20.17
CA LYS A 306 31.90 19.86 21.49
C LYS A 306 30.42 19.66 21.82
N ALA A 307 30.06 18.38 22.02
CA ALA A 307 28.81 17.97 22.62
C ALA A 307 28.56 18.74 23.92
N THR A 308 27.48 19.52 23.93
CA THR A 308 26.81 20.00 25.13
C THR A 308 25.43 19.38 25.13
N ASP A 309 25.01 18.93 26.31
CA ASP A 309 23.84 18.08 26.61
C ASP A 309 22.47 18.57 26.08
N GLU A 310 22.42 19.73 25.42
CA GLU A 310 21.22 20.28 24.76
C GLU A 310 21.08 19.84 23.29
N GLN A 311 22.14 19.34 22.65
CA GLN A 311 22.05 18.72 21.31
C GLN A 311 21.59 17.26 21.35
N GLU A 312 21.53 16.63 22.53
CA GLU A 312 20.81 15.36 22.72
C GLU A 312 19.29 15.55 22.68
N ILE A 313 18.80 16.76 22.98
CA ILE A 313 17.37 17.11 22.99
C ILE A 313 16.84 17.39 21.56
N LEU A 314 17.72 17.72 20.61
CA LEU A 314 17.38 17.88 19.18
C LEU A 314 17.61 16.61 18.34
N ARG A 315 18.07 15.50 18.95
CA ARG A 315 18.01 14.15 18.35
C ARG A 315 16.61 13.53 18.40
N ILE A 316 15.66 14.19 19.07
CA ILE A 316 14.29 13.72 19.34
C ILE A 316 13.36 14.06 18.16
N GLY A 317 13.77 13.69 16.94
CA GLY A 317 12.99 13.91 15.70
C GLY A 317 12.13 12.71 15.27
N MET A 318 12.35 11.53 15.85
CA MET A 318 11.54 10.31 15.67
C MET A 318 11.97 9.33 16.76
N ASP A 319 11.39 9.46 17.95
CA ASP A 319 11.56 8.47 19.00
C ASP A 319 10.49 7.38 18.83
N ASP A 320 10.75 6.42 17.92
CA ASP A 320 9.84 5.32 17.60
C ASP A 320 9.42 4.49 18.82
N GLY A 321 10.15 4.56 19.93
CA GLY A 321 9.86 3.84 21.17
C GLY A 321 9.35 4.70 22.32
N ILE A 322 8.93 5.96 22.07
CA ILE A 322 8.53 6.88 23.13
C ILE A 322 7.32 6.36 23.91
N ASP A 323 6.30 5.85 23.19
CA ASP A 323 5.06 5.36 23.81
C ASP A 323 5.30 4.07 24.59
N LEU A 324 6.17 3.18 24.09
CA LEU A 324 6.52 1.93 24.76
C LEU A 324 7.22 2.14 26.11
N ARG A 325 7.89 3.29 26.28
CA ARG A 325 8.69 3.64 27.46
C ARG A 325 7.96 4.56 28.41
N ASN A 326 7.16 5.48 27.89
CA ASN A 326 6.61 6.59 28.65
C ASN A 326 5.10 6.52 28.89
N GLU A 327 4.37 5.60 28.23
CA GLU A 327 2.96 5.37 28.53
C GLU A 327 2.78 4.17 29.44
N THR A 328 1.86 4.28 30.41
CA THR A 328 1.53 3.16 31.31
C THR A 328 0.98 2.00 30.48
N VAL A 329 1.35 0.76 30.82
CA VAL A 329 0.97 -0.42 30.01
C VAL A 329 -0.53 -0.52 29.75
N PHE A 330 -1.35 -0.12 30.72
CA PHE A 330 -2.79 -0.20 30.61
C PHE A 330 -3.31 0.92 29.68
N ASN A 331 -2.76 2.13 29.75
CA ASN A 331 -3.10 3.25 28.86
C ASN A 331 -2.56 3.07 27.44
N PHE A 332 -1.42 2.42 27.26
CA PHE A 332 -0.84 2.12 25.96
C PHE A 332 -1.82 1.39 25.01
N VAL A 333 -2.77 0.61 25.55
CA VAL A 333 -3.81 -0.05 24.74
C VAL A 333 -4.77 0.97 24.08
N GLN A 334 -4.92 2.16 24.65
CA GLN A 334 -5.77 3.22 24.09
C GLN A 334 -5.02 3.96 22.97
N PRO A 335 -5.57 4.02 21.73
CA PRO A 335 -4.94 4.74 20.63
C PRO A 335 -4.64 6.20 20.91
N LEU A 336 -5.57 6.91 21.55
CA LEU A 336 -5.46 8.33 21.87
C LEU A 336 -4.41 8.65 22.94
N ALA A 337 -3.95 7.65 23.70
CA ALA A 337 -2.87 7.84 24.67
C ALA A 337 -1.47 7.82 24.01
N ARG A 338 -1.36 7.32 22.77
CA ARG A 338 -0.08 7.16 22.08
C ARG A 338 0.26 8.42 21.28
N LYS A 339 1.48 8.93 21.47
CA LYS A 339 1.98 10.16 20.83
C LYS A 339 2.48 9.91 19.43
N ASN A 340 3.07 8.74 19.16
CA ASN A 340 3.60 8.45 17.83
C ASN A 340 2.45 8.32 16.85
N THR A 341 2.59 8.98 15.70
CA THR A 341 1.67 8.78 14.58
C THR A 341 2.08 7.51 13.85
N ASN A 342 1.10 6.67 13.55
CA ASN A 342 1.29 5.49 12.71
C ASN A 342 2.30 4.42 13.22
N GLY A 343 2.41 4.23 14.54
CA GLY A 343 3.40 3.31 15.13
C GLY A 343 3.19 1.82 14.80
N GLY A 344 2.03 1.43 14.29
CA GLY A 344 1.68 0.09 13.82
C GLY A 344 2.13 -0.26 12.40
N ALA A 345 2.68 0.69 11.64
CA ALA A 345 3.13 0.46 10.28
C ALA A 345 4.54 -0.14 10.19
N ILE A 346 4.74 -1.04 9.21
CA ILE A 346 6.07 -1.59 8.90
C ILE A 346 6.76 -0.69 7.87
N SER A 347 8.01 -0.30 8.15
CA SER A 347 8.85 0.55 7.29
C SER A 347 10.09 -0.16 6.73
N ILE A 348 10.43 -1.35 7.24
CA ILE A 348 11.57 -2.13 6.74
C ILE A 348 11.35 -2.67 5.32
N ASP A 349 12.40 -2.64 4.50
CA ASP A 349 12.43 -3.34 3.22
C ASP A 349 12.39 -4.87 3.41
N MET A 350 11.28 -5.46 3.02
CA MET A 350 11.04 -6.90 3.15
C MET A 350 11.73 -7.74 2.07
N ARG A 351 12.34 -7.16 1.02
CA ARG A 351 13.01 -7.93 -0.06
C ARG A 351 14.09 -8.84 0.50
N LEU A 352 15.04 -8.29 1.27
CA LEU A 352 16.10 -9.09 1.88
C LEU A 352 15.63 -9.87 3.10
N VAL A 353 14.60 -9.41 3.81
CA VAL A 353 13.92 -10.23 4.84
C VAL A 353 13.37 -11.51 4.20
N SER A 354 12.77 -11.42 3.03
CA SER A 354 12.25 -12.57 2.27
C SER A 354 13.35 -13.58 1.92
N ILE A 355 14.50 -13.06 1.45
CA ILE A 355 15.67 -13.90 1.18
C ILE A 355 16.21 -14.53 2.47
N ALA A 356 16.25 -13.80 3.58
CA ALA A 356 16.67 -14.35 4.87
C ALA A 356 15.72 -15.45 5.35
N LEU A 357 14.40 -15.27 5.22
CA LEU A 357 13.39 -16.27 5.56
C LEU A 357 13.55 -17.51 4.66
N LEU A 358 13.85 -17.34 3.36
CA LEU A 358 14.17 -18.45 2.47
C LEU A 358 15.41 -19.21 2.94
N ILE A 359 16.49 -18.52 3.33
CA ILE A 359 17.70 -19.15 3.86
C ILE A 359 17.38 -19.93 5.14
N LEU A 360 16.76 -19.27 6.13
CA LEU A 360 16.47 -19.82 7.45
C LEU A 360 15.49 -21.00 7.41
N TYR A 361 14.55 -20.97 6.46
CA TYR A 361 13.44 -21.92 6.41
C TYR A 361 13.46 -22.81 5.17
N SER A 362 14.55 -22.79 4.40
CA SER A 362 14.84 -23.73 3.33
C SER A 362 14.88 -25.18 3.86
N GLY A 363 13.72 -25.83 3.91
CA GLY A 363 13.58 -27.21 4.38
C GLY A 363 12.60 -27.43 5.53
N THR A 364 12.05 -26.38 6.14
CA THR A 364 11.05 -26.44 7.23
C THR A 364 9.76 -25.75 6.81
N SER A 365 8.59 -26.36 7.09
CA SER A 365 7.30 -25.66 7.04
C SER A 365 6.77 -25.61 8.47
N PHE A 366 6.28 -24.45 8.90
CA PHE A 366 5.75 -24.25 10.26
C PHE A 366 4.27 -24.63 10.35
N THR A 367 3.56 -24.58 9.24
CA THR A 367 2.14 -24.95 9.09
C THR A 367 1.89 -26.43 8.79
N ALA A 368 2.90 -27.17 8.28
CA ALA A 368 2.77 -28.58 7.89
C ALA A 368 2.33 -29.52 9.04
N GLY A 369 2.35 -29.05 10.29
CA GLY A 369 1.87 -29.78 11.47
C GLY A 369 0.48 -29.39 12.00
N ALA A 370 -0.10 -28.27 11.57
CA ALA A 370 -1.28 -27.70 12.24
C ALA A 370 -2.62 -27.90 11.50
N TYR A 371 -2.62 -28.10 10.18
CA TYR A 371 -3.85 -28.22 9.41
C TYR A 371 -3.88 -29.53 8.63
N ARG A 372 -4.66 -30.49 9.14
CA ARG A 372 -5.16 -31.60 8.31
C ARG A 372 -6.13 -30.98 7.31
N PHE A 373 -6.00 -31.34 6.03
CA PHE A 373 -6.87 -30.93 4.92
C PHE A 373 -8.39 -31.10 5.19
N ASP A 374 -8.77 -31.83 6.25
CA ASP A 374 -10.13 -32.25 6.55
C ASP A 374 -10.87 -31.40 7.62
N ASP A 375 -10.20 -30.48 8.34
CA ASP A 375 -10.82 -29.89 9.54
C ASP A 375 -11.60 -28.58 9.31
N ASN A 376 -11.40 -27.86 8.20
CA ASN A 376 -12.22 -26.70 7.81
C ASN A 376 -12.31 -26.61 6.27
N PRO A 377 -13.49 -26.72 5.63
CA PRO A 377 -13.62 -26.50 4.19
C PRO A 377 -13.31 -25.03 3.84
N SER A 378 -12.62 -24.79 2.71
CA SER A 378 -12.42 -23.44 2.19
C SER A 378 -13.73 -22.88 1.64
N ILE A 379 -13.96 -21.58 1.84
CA ILE A 379 -15.17 -20.87 1.42
C ILE A 379 -15.15 -20.63 -0.10
N ASN A 380 -13.97 -20.34 -0.67
CA ASN A 380 -13.77 -20.09 -2.10
C ASN A 380 -12.47 -20.72 -2.63
N GLU A 381 -12.27 -20.68 -3.95
CA GLU A 381 -11.09 -21.23 -4.63
C GLU A 381 -9.80 -20.49 -4.25
N GLU A 382 -9.89 -19.18 -3.99
CA GLU A 382 -8.77 -18.35 -3.56
C GLU A 382 -8.24 -18.76 -2.18
N GLN A 383 -9.11 -18.91 -1.18
CA GLN A 383 -8.76 -19.41 0.15
C GLN A 383 -8.23 -20.84 0.07
N ALA A 384 -8.76 -21.68 -0.83
CA ALA A 384 -8.22 -23.02 -1.08
C ALA A 384 -6.80 -22.97 -1.64
N GLY A 385 -6.53 -22.07 -2.59
CA GLY A 385 -5.20 -21.82 -3.14
C GLY A 385 -4.22 -21.30 -2.09
N ARG A 386 -4.63 -20.32 -1.29
CA ARG A 386 -3.85 -19.75 -0.17
C ARG A 386 -3.52 -20.80 0.88
N ARG A 387 -4.50 -21.60 1.31
CA ARG A 387 -4.26 -22.72 2.25
C ARG A 387 -3.32 -23.77 1.67
N LEU A 388 -3.45 -24.09 0.37
CA LEU A 388 -2.52 -24.99 -0.31
C LEU A 388 -1.10 -24.40 -0.32
N ASN A 389 -0.96 -23.09 -0.51
CA ASN A 389 0.32 -22.40 -0.45
C ASN A 389 0.91 -22.47 0.96
N GLN A 390 0.15 -22.11 1.99
CA GLN A 390 0.60 -22.27 3.37
C GLN A 390 1.01 -23.70 3.71
N SER A 391 0.40 -24.74 3.12
CA SER A 391 0.80 -26.15 3.37
C SER A 391 2.15 -26.56 2.76
N LYS A 392 2.71 -25.76 1.83
CA LYS A 392 3.97 -26.04 1.14
C LYS A 392 5.08 -25.15 1.68
N LYS A 393 6.22 -25.75 2.05
CA LYS A 393 7.39 -25.08 2.64
C LYS A 393 7.79 -23.75 1.99
N LEU A 394 7.79 -23.71 0.66
CA LEU A 394 8.24 -22.53 -0.10
C LEU A 394 7.12 -21.53 -0.35
N ALA A 395 5.92 -22.03 -0.64
CA ALA A 395 4.76 -21.18 -0.93
C ALA A 395 4.23 -20.49 0.34
N GLU A 396 4.46 -21.07 1.53
CA GLU A 396 4.16 -20.45 2.84
C GLU A 396 4.89 -19.11 3.00
N LEU A 397 6.14 -19.01 2.52
CA LEU A 397 6.92 -17.77 2.60
C LEU A 397 6.39 -16.70 1.67
N GLY A 398 5.99 -17.05 0.45
CA GLY A 398 5.30 -16.12 -0.44
C GLY A 398 3.93 -15.68 0.08
N ASP A 399 3.21 -16.58 0.72
CA ASP A 399 1.93 -16.29 1.36
C ASP A 399 2.03 -15.23 2.45
N ILE A 400 3.09 -15.28 3.25
CA ILE A 400 3.37 -14.26 4.27
C ILE A 400 3.65 -12.89 3.66
N LEU A 401 4.24 -12.85 2.47
CA LEU A 401 4.65 -11.59 1.83
C LEU A 401 3.54 -10.94 0.99
N ILE A 402 2.53 -11.72 0.62
CA ILE A 402 1.34 -11.22 -0.07
C ILE A 402 0.45 -10.49 0.95
N ASP A 403 -0.17 -9.38 0.55
CA ASP A 403 -1.03 -8.55 1.40
C ASP A 403 -0.29 -7.94 2.61
N LEU A 404 1.01 -7.64 2.47
CA LEU A 404 1.72 -6.77 3.42
C LEU A 404 1.47 -5.30 3.05
N GLU A 405 0.83 -4.57 3.94
CA GLU A 405 0.52 -3.14 3.79
C GLU A 405 1.65 -2.31 4.40
N TYR A 406 2.57 -1.83 3.56
CA TYR A 406 3.72 -1.01 3.98
C TYR A 406 3.29 0.42 4.22
N ALA A 407 3.84 1.05 5.26
CA ALA A 407 3.61 2.46 5.57
C ALA A 407 2.13 2.88 5.49
N ASP A 408 1.22 1.98 5.90
CA ASP A 408 -0.22 2.24 5.99
C ASP A 408 -0.52 3.35 7.02
N ARG A 409 -1.78 3.76 7.18
CA ARG A 409 -2.17 4.77 8.19
C ARG A 409 -3.30 4.30 9.10
N PHE A 410 -3.50 2.98 9.27
CA PHE A 410 -4.69 2.51 9.99
C PHE A 410 -4.73 2.91 11.45
N ASP A 411 -3.58 3.12 12.09
CA ASP A 411 -3.56 3.61 13.46
C ASP A 411 -4.14 5.03 13.57
N GLU A 412 -3.98 5.86 12.53
CA GLU A 412 -4.57 7.19 12.44
C GLU A 412 -6.05 7.11 12.11
N ASP A 413 -6.47 6.22 11.21
CA ASP A 413 -7.90 5.94 10.95
C ASP A 413 -8.62 5.52 12.24
N ILE A 414 -7.98 4.70 13.09
CA ILE A 414 -8.53 4.28 14.39
C ILE A 414 -8.58 5.45 15.37
N LYS A 415 -7.57 6.33 15.41
CA LYS A 415 -7.61 7.52 16.28
C LYS A 415 -8.74 8.44 15.85
N TYR A 416 -8.85 8.73 14.55
CA TYR A 416 -9.92 9.53 13.98
C TYR A 416 -11.31 8.98 14.34
N MET A 417 -11.54 7.68 14.11
CA MET A 417 -12.78 6.99 14.49
C MET A 417 -13.14 7.21 15.96
N LEU A 418 -12.14 7.23 16.86
CA LEU A 418 -12.37 7.38 18.30
C LEU A 418 -12.43 8.84 18.77
N GLU A 419 -11.81 9.79 18.07
CA GLU A 419 -11.82 11.22 18.43
C GLU A 419 -13.20 11.84 18.22
N TYR A 420 -13.87 11.50 17.11
CA TYR A 420 -15.24 11.96 16.83
C TYR A 420 -16.24 11.51 17.91
N GLU A 421 -16.04 10.35 18.53
CA GLU A 421 -16.89 9.87 19.63
C GLU A 421 -16.72 10.73 20.91
N TYR A 422 -15.57 11.38 21.12
CA TYR A 422 -15.33 12.22 22.32
C TYR A 422 -15.78 13.67 22.15
N GLU A 423 -15.86 14.18 20.92
CA GLU A 423 -16.32 15.54 20.65
C GLU A 423 -17.85 15.67 20.82
N GLU A 424 -18.63 14.65 20.48
CA GLU A 424 -20.09 14.64 20.71
C GLU A 424 -20.46 14.60 22.22
N ASP A 425 -19.65 13.94 23.06
CA ASP A 425 -19.85 13.91 24.52
C ASP A 425 -19.48 15.25 25.20
N ALA A 426 -18.61 16.07 24.58
CA ALA A 426 -18.16 17.35 25.14
C ALA A 426 -19.12 18.51 24.85
N GLU A 427 -19.94 18.42 23.79
CA GLU A 427 -20.93 19.45 23.44
C GLU A 427 -22.14 19.50 24.40
N GLU A 428 -22.33 18.51 25.28
CA GLU A 428 -23.41 18.53 26.30
C GLU A 428 -23.03 19.20 27.64
N GLU A 429 -21.75 19.53 27.91
CA GLU A 429 -21.31 20.06 29.22
C GLU A 429 -20.89 21.54 29.27
N ASP A 430 -20.80 22.27 28.15
CA ASP A 430 -20.40 23.69 28.14
C ASP A 430 -21.54 24.68 27.82
N ASP A 431 -22.71 24.47 28.43
CA ASP A 431 -23.72 25.51 28.61
C ASP A 431 -23.49 26.24 29.94
N GLU A 432 -22.53 27.19 29.97
CA GLU A 432 -22.53 28.41 30.81
C GLU A 432 -21.13 29.07 30.81
N VAL A 433 -20.98 30.27 30.24
CA VAL A 433 -20.48 31.50 30.90
C VAL A 433 -20.24 32.66 29.90
N GLU A 434 -21.06 33.70 30.10
CA GLU A 434 -20.86 35.16 29.99
C GLU A 434 -20.77 35.92 28.63
N ASP A 435 -21.85 36.67 28.40
CA ASP A 435 -22.00 37.88 27.58
C ASP A 435 -20.92 38.96 27.78
N ALA A 436 -20.43 39.53 26.66
CA ALA A 436 -20.42 40.97 26.30
C ALA A 436 -19.15 41.41 25.52
N PRO A 437 -19.17 42.54 24.76
CA PRO A 437 -20.23 43.12 23.94
C PRO A 437 -19.80 43.36 22.47
N GLU A 438 -20.80 43.57 21.61
CA GLU A 438 -20.67 44.05 20.23
C GLU A 438 -19.76 45.29 20.09
N GLY A 439 -18.92 45.28 19.04
CA GLY A 439 -18.14 46.41 18.60
C GLY A 439 -17.79 46.28 17.11
N ASP A 440 -18.59 46.97 16.29
CA ASP A 440 -18.44 47.17 14.84
C ASP A 440 -16.99 47.36 14.38
N ASN A 441 -16.59 46.64 13.32
CA ASN A 441 -15.84 47.16 12.15
C ASN A 441 -15.68 46.04 11.11
N ILE A 442 -16.67 45.90 10.22
CA ILE A 442 -16.52 45.18 8.95
C ILE A 442 -16.06 46.24 7.94
N ASP A 443 -14.77 46.26 7.62
CA ASP A 443 -14.29 46.98 6.44
C ASP A 443 -14.60 46.13 5.20
N GLU A 444 -15.66 46.53 4.49
CA GLU A 444 -15.97 46.11 3.13
C GLU A 444 -14.76 46.35 2.21
N VAL A 445 -14.08 45.30 1.78
CA VAL A 445 -13.19 45.38 0.62
C VAL A 445 -14.05 45.20 -0.63
N LYS A 446 -14.32 46.32 -1.29
CA LYS A 446 -15.02 46.44 -2.56
C LYS A 446 -14.30 45.69 -3.68
N GLU A 447 -15.06 44.92 -4.44
CA GLU A 447 -14.68 44.45 -5.77
C GLU A 447 -14.30 45.63 -6.69
N PRO A 448 -13.18 45.55 -7.44
CA PRO A 448 -12.93 46.48 -8.53
C PRO A 448 -13.61 45.98 -9.81
N GLU A 449 -14.64 46.71 -10.23
CA GLU A 449 -15.04 46.76 -11.65
C GLU A 449 -13.92 47.40 -12.47
N THR A 450 -13.36 46.67 -13.45
CA THR A 450 -12.71 47.30 -14.62
C THR A 450 -12.92 46.48 -15.88
N ASP A 451 -13.41 47.17 -16.91
CA ASP A 451 -13.59 46.75 -18.30
C ASP A 451 -12.30 46.18 -18.95
N ASP A 452 -12.46 45.12 -19.76
CA ASP A 452 -11.49 44.41 -20.63
C ASP A 452 -10.63 45.29 -21.58
N PRO A 453 -9.49 44.84 -22.18
CA PRO A 453 -9.17 43.43 -22.55
C PRO A 453 -7.68 42.92 -22.44
N ILE A 454 -7.53 41.57 -22.49
CA ILE A 454 -6.36 40.69 -22.83
C ILE A 454 -5.63 40.01 -21.62
N PRO A 455 -5.30 38.68 -21.69
CA PRO A 455 -5.25 37.76 -20.55
C PRO A 455 -3.85 37.63 -19.91
N SER A 456 -3.70 38.06 -18.65
CA SER A 456 -2.39 38.51 -18.15
C SER A 456 -1.84 37.87 -16.87
N GLU A 457 -2.08 36.59 -16.54
CA GLU A 457 -1.25 35.95 -15.50
C GLU A 457 -0.73 34.56 -15.90
N ILE A 458 -1.58 33.64 -16.36
CA ILE A 458 -1.13 32.28 -16.74
C ILE A 458 -0.52 32.24 -18.16
N GLY A 459 -1.11 32.97 -19.11
CA GLY A 459 -0.63 33.02 -20.50
C GLY A 459 0.69 33.78 -20.69
N GLU A 460 0.97 34.78 -19.85
CA GLU A 460 2.23 35.54 -19.86
C GLU A 460 3.37 34.77 -19.16
N GLY A 461 3.07 33.94 -18.15
CA GLY A 461 4.06 33.07 -17.50
C GLY A 461 4.54 31.91 -18.37
N LEU A 462 3.68 31.38 -19.24
CA LEU A 462 4.00 30.30 -20.19
C LEU A 462 4.63 30.81 -21.50
N ALA A 463 4.54 32.11 -21.80
CA ALA A 463 5.13 32.70 -22.99
C ALA A 463 6.54 33.22 -22.69
N ILE A 464 7.59 32.52 -23.12
CA ILE A 464 8.94 33.10 -23.15
C ILE A 464 8.94 34.21 -24.20
N PRO A 465 9.05 35.50 -23.84
CA PRO A 465 8.91 36.58 -24.81
C PRO A 465 10.07 36.55 -25.81
N GLY A 466 9.78 36.23 -27.07
CA GLY A 466 10.74 36.28 -28.19
C GLY A 466 11.39 34.95 -28.60
N LEU A 467 11.02 33.82 -27.98
CA LEU A 467 11.51 32.49 -28.39
C LEU A 467 10.53 31.86 -29.39
N GLU A 468 10.70 32.14 -30.69
CA GLU A 468 9.93 31.45 -31.75
C GLU A 468 10.51 30.06 -32.05
N PHE A 469 11.83 29.94 -31.92
CA PHE A 469 12.58 28.69 -32.06
C PHE A 469 13.61 28.61 -30.94
N ASP A 470 13.81 27.42 -30.37
CA ASP A 470 14.90 27.21 -29.41
C ASP A 470 16.27 27.09 -30.11
N GLU A 471 17.32 26.91 -29.30
CA GLU A 471 18.71 26.76 -29.75
C GLU A 471 18.91 25.54 -30.67
N PHE A 472 17.97 24.60 -30.67
CA PHE A 472 17.96 23.38 -31.47
C PHE A 472 17.01 23.47 -32.69
N GLY A 473 16.33 24.61 -32.87
CA GLY A 473 15.44 24.88 -34.01
C GLY A 473 14.04 24.31 -33.87
N ARG A 474 13.62 23.89 -32.66
CA ARG A 474 12.27 23.39 -32.38
C ARG A 474 11.29 24.58 -32.28
N ASP A 475 10.09 24.41 -32.80
CA ASP A 475 9.11 25.49 -32.97
C ASP A 475 8.19 25.66 -31.75
N TRP A 476 8.39 26.76 -31.02
CA TRP A 476 7.67 27.12 -29.79
C TRP A 476 6.38 27.91 -30.02
N ARG A 477 6.05 28.24 -31.28
CA ARG A 477 4.89 29.06 -31.60
C ARG A 477 3.59 28.30 -31.34
N ASP A 478 2.60 28.98 -30.78
CA ASP A 478 1.29 28.41 -30.45
C ASP A 478 0.32 28.54 -31.64
N ILE A 479 0.51 27.69 -32.66
CA ILE A 479 -0.23 27.73 -33.94
C ILE A 479 -0.57 26.30 -34.43
N PRO A 480 -1.60 26.13 -35.28
CA PRO A 480 -1.87 24.83 -35.92
C PRO A 480 -0.68 24.33 -36.76
N ARG A 481 -0.47 23.01 -36.83
CA ARG A 481 0.67 22.39 -37.51
C ARG A 481 0.27 21.74 -38.84
N GLY A 482 1.21 21.71 -39.79
CA GLY A 482 1.09 21.02 -41.08
C GLY A 482 -0.18 21.40 -41.85
N GLU A 483 -0.91 20.40 -42.34
CA GLU A 483 -2.15 20.61 -43.08
C GLU A 483 -3.29 21.17 -42.20
N ASN A 484 -3.21 21.06 -40.86
CA ASN A 484 -4.28 21.54 -39.99
C ASN A 484 -4.41 23.08 -39.95
N ALA A 485 -3.43 23.82 -40.47
CA ALA A 485 -3.51 25.27 -40.62
C ALA A 485 -4.64 25.70 -41.59
N GLU A 486 -5.03 24.83 -42.52
CA GLU A 486 -6.07 25.11 -43.51
C GLU A 486 -7.38 24.40 -43.16
N PHE A 487 -8.51 25.07 -43.45
CA PHE A 487 -9.84 24.47 -43.34
C PHE A 487 -10.14 23.60 -44.57
N ASN A 488 -10.86 22.51 -44.38
CA ASN A 488 -11.28 21.67 -45.49
C ASN A 488 -12.43 22.28 -46.31
N ASN A 489 -12.56 21.78 -47.54
CA ASN A 489 -13.54 22.29 -48.51
C ASN A 489 -14.99 22.09 -48.07
N LEU A 490 -15.28 21.03 -47.30
CA LEU A 490 -16.63 20.75 -46.82
C LEU A 490 -17.08 21.83 -45.82
N TYR A 491 -16.24 22.11 -44.83
CA TYR A 491 -16.47 23.16 -43.85
C TYR A 491 -16.57 24.55 -44.51
N LEU A 492 -15.63 24.90 -45.40
CA LEU A 492 -15.66 26.19 -46.11
C LEU A 492 -16.93 26.35 -46.95
N THR A 493 -17.45 25.28 -47.54
CA THR A 493 -18.70 25.33 -48.30
C THR A 493 -19.89 25.68 -47.39
N ARG A 494 -20.00 25.03 -46.22
CA ARG A 494 -21.04 25.31 -45.22
C ARG A 494 -20.91 26.71 -44.64
N PHE A 495 -19.71 27.12 -44.27
CA PHE A 495 -19.43 28.47 -43.76
C PHE A 495 -19.83 29.55 -44.77
N ASN A 496 -19.47 29.39 -46.04
CA ASN A 496 -19.85 30.34 -47.10
C ASN A 496 -21.35 30.37 -47.38
N GLN A 497 -22.07 29.26 -47.19
CA GLN A 497 -23.54 29.22 -47.29
C GLN A 497 -24.16 29.99 -46.13
N PHE A 498 -23.70 29.74 -44.90
CA PHE A 498 -24.09 30.47 -43.70
C PHE A 498 -23.84 31.98 -43.82
N ASP A 499 -22.65 32.39 -44.28
CA ASP A 499 -22.28 33.79 -44.40
C ASP A 499 -23.12 34.57 -45.43
N LYS A 500 -23.70 33.86 -46.42
CA LYS A 500 -24.63 34.44 -47.41
C LYS A 500 -26.08 34.53 -46.93
N LEU A 501 -26.46 33.86 -45.84
CA LEU A 501 -27.83 33.94 -45.31
C LEU A 501 -28.14 35.36 -44.81
N THR A 502 -29.33 35.86 -45.16
CA THR A 502 -29.86 37.15 -44.71
C THR A 502 -30.31 37.12 -43.25
N ASN A 503 -30.85 36.00 -42.80
CA ASN A 503 -31.16 35.72 -41.41
C ASN A 503 -30.28 34.54 -40.97
N LYS A 504 -29.36 34.78 -40.04
CA LYS A 504 -28.40 33.75 -39.60
C LYS A 504 -29.07 32.60 -38.84
N GLY A 505 -30.20 32.88 -38.17
CA GLY A 505 -30.96 31.88 -37.41
C GLY A 505 -31.67 30.81 -38.27
N ASP A 506 -31.63 30.93 -39.60
CA ASP A 506 -32.20 29.94 -40.52
C ASP A 506 -31.21 28.78 -40.81
N SER A 507 -30.03 28.77 -40.19
CA SER A 507 -29.03 27.72 -40.39
C SER A 507 -29.11 26.65 -39.32
N ASP A 508 -29.18 25.40 -39.75
CA ASP A 508 -29.07 24.23 -38.87
C ASP A 508 -27.60 23.80 -38.62
N ASP A 509 -26.63 24.47 -39.28
CA ASP A 509 -25.21 24.05 -39.27
C ASP A 509 -24.37 24.78 -38.20
N PHE A 510 -24.83 25.92 -37.67
CA PHE A 510 -24.09 26.78 -36.74
C PHE A 510 -25.02 27.44 -35.72
N PHE A 511 -24.57 27.56 -34.47
CA PHE A 511 -25.23 28.43 -33.49
C PHE A 511 -24.87 29.90 -33.76
N VAL A 512 -25.86 30.77 -33.62
CA VAL A 512 -25.73 32.20 -33.96
C VAL A 512 -25.40 33.03 -32.74
N THR A 513 -25.93 32.66 -31.58
CA THR A 513 -25.76 33.41 -30.33
C THR A 513 -25.04 32.59 -29.26
N TRP A 514 -24.36 33.28 -28.34
CA TRP A 514 -23.74 32.62 -27.19
C TRP A 514 -24.77 31.90 -26.33
N ASN A 515 -25.99 32.45 -26.19
CA ASN A 515 -27.05 31.83 -25.38
C ASN A 515 -27.47 30.48 -25.95
N GLU A 516 -27.60 30.34 -27.28
CA GLU A 516 -27.92 29.04 -27.91
C GLU A 516 -26.84 28.00 -27.63
N LEU A 517 -25.56 28.37 -27.77
CA LEU A 517 -24.44 27.46 -27.51
C LEU A 517 -24.33 27.13 -26.01
N TYR A 518 -24.53 28.12 -25.14
CA TYR A 518 -24.52 27.96 -23.69
C TYR A 518 -25.61 26.99 -23.23
N GLU A 519 -26.86 27.19 -23.65
CA GLU A 519 -27.97 26.28 -23.33
C GLU A 519 -27.72 24.87 -23.88
N THR A 520 -27.11 24.77 -25.07
CA THR A 520 -26.71 23.48 -25.64
C THR A 520 -25.62 22.81 -24.79
N PHE A 521 -24.62 23.54 -24.31
CA PHE A 521 -23.60 22.97 -23.42
C PHE A 521 -24.18 22.55 -22.06
N GLU A 522 -25.06 23.36 -21.46
CA GLU A 522 -25.74 22.97 -20.22
C GLU A 522 -26.55 21.68 -20.40
N PHE A 523 -27.23 21.51 -21.55
CA PHE A 523 -27.90 20.26 -21.90
C PHE A 523 -26.92 19.08 -22.07
N LEU A 524 -25.80 19.28 -22.78
CA LEU A 524 -24.80 18.23 -23.01
C LEU A 524 -24.01 17.85 -21.74
N ASN A 525 -24.02 18.69 -20.71
CA ASN A 525 -23.41 18.39 -19.42
C ASN A 525 -24.22 17.39 -18.59
N THR A 526 -25.50 17.16 -18.90
CA THR A 526 -26.37 16.26 -18.12
C THR A 526 -27.03 15.19 -18.99
N ASN A 527 -27.16 15.41 -20.30
CA ASN A 527 -27.79 14.50 -21.25
C ASN A 527 -26.79 14.00 -22.30
N SER A 528 -26.84 12.70 -22.60
CA SER A 528 -26.09 12.11 -23.70
C SER A 528 -26.87 12.16 -25.01
N ILE A 529 -26.21 12.59 -26.09
CA ILE A 529 -26.72 12.50 -27.47
C ILE A 529 -26.09 11.36 -28.27
N GLU A 530 -25.11 10.66 -27.68
CA GLU A 530 -24.38 9.57 -28.34
C GLU A 530 -25.31 8.40 -28.67
N GLY A 531 -25.16 7.84 -29.87
CA GLY A 531 -25.99 6.76 -30.38
C GLY A 531 -27.31 7.24 -31.03
N ASN A 532 -27.64 8.54 -30.95
CA ASN A 532 -28.74 9.12 -31.70
C ASN A 532 -28.23 9.86 -32.95
N SER A 533 -28.25 9.18 -34.09
CA SER A 533 -27.71 9.71 -35.35
C SER A 533 -28.29 11.07 -35.76
N ASP A 534 -29.56 11.35 -35.45
CA ASP A 534 -30.18 12.64 -35.78
C ASP A 534 -29.64 13.76 -34.88
N ALA A 535 -29.46 13.49 -33.58
CA ALA A 535 -28.92 14.46 -32.62
C ALA A 535 -27.42 14.70 -32.85
N GLU A 536 -26.65 13.65 -33.14
CA GLU A 536 -25.23 13.75 -33.48
C GLU A 536 -25.00 14.59 -34.74
N LEU A 537 -25.81 14.37 -35.80
CA LEU A 537 -25.69 15.13 -37.05
C LEU A 537 -26.17 16.57 -36.96
N LYS A 538 -27.18 16.87 -36.13
CA LYS A 538 -27.78 18.21 -36.04
C LYS A 538 -27.20 19.06 -34.93
N ILE A 539 -27.09 18.51 -33.72
CA ILE A 539 -26.63 19.25 -32.53
C ILE A 539 -25.12 19.11 -32.41
N GLY A 540 -24.60 17.88 -32.40
CA GLY A 540 -23.17 17.64 -32.20
C GLY A 540 -22.30 18.25 -33.30
N GLN A 541 -22.62 18.01 -34.57
CA GLN A 541 -21.87 18.63 -35.68
C GLN A 541 -22.00 20.16 -35.69
N ALA A 542 -23.14 20.73 -35.27
CA ALA A 542 -23.29 22.18 -35.15
C ALA A 542 -22.39 22.76 -34.05
N VAL A 543 -22.18 22.07 -32.93
CA VAL A 543 -21.19 22.46 -31.91
C VAL A 543 -19.79 22.53 -32.52
N ILE A 544 -19.34 21.46 -33.20
CA ILE A 544 -18.01 21.39 -33.85
C ILE A 544 -17.82 22.51 -34.88
N ASN A 545 -18.82 22.71 -35.74
CA ASN A 545 -18.80 23.77 -36.75
C ASN A 545 -18.75 25.16 -36.11
N THR A 546 -19.48 25.37 -35.01
CA THR A 546 -19.54 26.66 -34.29
C THR A 546 -18.21 26.99 -33.62
N ILE A 547 -17.55 26.01 -32.99
CA ILE A 547 -16.20 26.16 -32.44
C ILE A 547 -15.24 26.57 -33.57
N SER A 548 -15.23 25.81 -34.66
CA SER A 548 -14.40 26.08 -35.85
C SER A 548 -14.65 27.47 -36.44
N LYS A 549 -15.91 27.92 -36.42
CA LYS A 549 -16.32 29.26 -36.87
C LYS A 549 -15.78 30.34 -35.95
N SER A 550 -15.86 30.15 -34.64
CA SER A 550 -15.33 31.11 -33.66
C SER A 550 -13.82 31.34 -33.86
N ILE A 551 -13.08 30.27 -34.19
CA ILE A 551 -11.65 30.33 -34.50
C ILE A 551 -11.42 31.09 -35.81
N LYS A 552 -12.16 30.76 -36.87
CA LYS A 552 -12.06 31.46 -38.17
C LYS A 552 -12.37 32.95 -38.05
N ASP A 553 -13.43 33.30 -37.34
CA ASP A 553 -13.83 34.70 -37.11
C ASP A 553 -12.75 35.44 -36.30
N SER A 554 -12.12 34.78 -35.32
CA SER A 554 -10.99 35.33 -34.55
C SER A 554 -9.77 35.62 -35.42
N ILE A 555 -9.38 34.68 -36.30
CA ILE A 555 -8.28 34.86 -37.28
C ILE A 555 -8.59 36.04 -38.23
N GLU A 556 -9.84 36.14 -38.69
CA GLU A 556 -10.30 37.21 -39.58
C GLU A 556 -10.59 38.53 -38.84
N LYS A 557 -10.40 38.57 -37.51
CA LYS A 557 -10.71 39.72 -36.62
C LYS A 557 -12.13 40.26 -36.79
N LYS A 558 -13.08 39.35 -37.02
CA LYS A 558 -14.51 39.65 -37.08
C LYS A 558 -15.09 39.74 -35.67
N ASP A 559 -15.95 40.73 -35.45
CA ASP A 559 -16.73 40.80 -34.22
C ASP A 559 -17.82 39.71 -34.26
N SER A 560 -17.70 38.73 -33.37
CA SER A 560 -18.54 37.54 -33.32
C SER A 560 -19.06 37.33 -31.90
N PRO A 561 -20.37 37.04 -31.72
CA PRO A 561 -20.95 36.87 -30.39
C PRO A 561 -20.37 35.67 -29.62
N ILE A 562 -19.88 34.66 -30.36
CA ILE A 562 -19.24 33.45 -29.86
C ILE A 562 -17.75 33.55 -30.17
N THR A 563 -16.92 33.52 -29.14
CA THR A 563 -15.46 33.61 -29.25
C THR A 563 -14.78 32.41 -28.58
N PRO A 564 -13.57 32.01 -29.01
CA PRO A 564 -12.81 30.94 -28.36
C PRO A 564 -12.61 31.19 -26.85
N ASN A 565 -12.39 32.44 -26.45
CA ASN A 565 -12.24 32.81 -25.04
C ASN A 565 -13.49 32.47 -24.20
N LYS A 566 -14.69 32.79 -24.70
CA LYS A 566 -15.93 32.45 -23.98
C LYS A 566 -16.11 30.95 -23.83
N ILE A 567 -15.76 30.17 -24.86
CA ILE A 567 -15.82 28.70 -24.83
C ILE A 567 -14.83 28.17 -23.78
N TYR A 568 -13.59 28.65 -23.79
CA TYR A 568 -12.57 28.26 -22.83
C TYR A 568 -12.95 28.61 -21.38
N GLN A 569 -13.43 29.83 -21.13
CA GLN A 569 -13.91 30.26 -19.80
C GLN A 569 -15.09 29.40 -19.32
N TYR A 570 -15.99 29.02 -20.22
CA TYR A 570 -17.09 28.14 -19.87
C TYR A 570 -16.60 26.72 -19.51
N TRP A 571 -15.72 26.13 -20.33
CA TRP A 571 -15.18 24.78 -20.10
C TRP A 571 -14.35 24.67 -18.81
N THR A 572 -13.60 25.72 -18.46
CA THR A 572 -12.76 25.78 -17.27
C THR A 572 -13.54 26.12 -15.99
N SER A 573 -14.78 26.59 -16.10
CA SER A 573 -15.60 26.90 -14.93
C SER A 573 -16.03 25.64 -14.17
N SER A 574 -16.22 25.79 -12.85
CA SER A 574 -16.71 24.71 -11.98
C SER A 574 -18.10 24.25 -12.39
N ALA A 575 -18.33 22.94 -12.35
CA ALA A 575 -19.64 22.35 -12.52
C ALA A 575 -20.52 22.57 -11.27
N SER A 576 -21.85 22.60 -11.46
CA SER A 576 -22.78 22.65 -10.34
C SER A 576 -22.91 21.26 -9.69
N VAL A 577 -23.14 21.23 -8.37
CA VAL A 577 -23.34 19.99 -7.59
C VAL A 577 -24.47 19.14 -8.18
N GLU A 578 -25.55 19.77 -8.65
CA GLU A 578 -26.67 19.07 -9.29
C GLU A 578 -26.25 18.33 -10.58
N SER A 579 -25.46 18.97 -11.44
CA SER A 579 -25.02 18.35 -12.69
C SER A 579 -24.00 17.22 -12.46
N ILE A 580 -23.19 17.34 -11.41
CA ILE A 580 -22.29 16.26 -10.95
C ILE A 580 -23.12 15.06 -10.49
N ARG A 581 -24.14 15.30 -9.65
CA ARG A 581 -25.05 14.26 -9.16
C ARG A 581 -25.75 13.52 -10.29
N ILE A 582 -26.34 14.24 -11.25
CA ILE A 582 -26.99 13.63 -12.43
C ILE A 582 -26.01 12.73 -13.19
N THR A 583 -24.76 13.17 -13.35
CA THR A 583 -23.75 12.41 -14.08
C THR A 583 -23.34 11.13 -13.33
N GLN A 584 -23.15 11.22 -12.01
CA GLN A 584 -22.72 10.08 -11.19
C GLN A 584 -23.86 9.08 -10.90
N GLU A 585 -25.03 9.57 -10.48
CA GLU A 585 -26.15 8.74 -10.02
C GLU A 585 -27.07 8.31 -11.16
N GLU A 586 -27.52 9.24 -12.00
CA GLU A 586 -28.52 8.95 -13.03
C GLU A 586 -27.89 8.34 -14.30
N ASN A 587 -26.73 8.88 -14.72
CA ASN A 587 -26.02 8.39 -15.91
C ASN A 587 -25.00 7.29 -15.61
N ASN A 588 -24.82 6.92 -14.33
CA ASN A 588 -23.88 5.89 -13.86
C ASN A 588 -22.45 6.11 -14.39
N LYS A 589 -21.99 7.37 -14.40
CA LYS A 589 -20.63 7.76 -14.80
C LYS A 589 -19.83 8.15 -13.57
N MET A 590 -18.96 7.25 -13.13
CA MET A 590 -18.08 7.51 -11.99
C MET A 590 -17.06 8.61 -12.33
N ILE A 591 -17.08 9.67 -11.54
CA ILE A 591 -16.06 10.73 -11.49
C ILE A 591 -15.53 10.72 -10.07
N VAL A 592 -14.21 10.69 -9.88
CA VAL A 592 -13.60 10.80 -8.54
C VAL A 592 -13.02 12.21 -8.40
N PRO A 593 -13.69 13.10 -7.66
CA PRO A 593 -13.37 14.53 -7.64
C PRO A 593 -12.24 14.83 -6.64
N ILE A 594 -11.00 14.48 -7.01
CA ILE A 594 -9.80 14.89 -6.25
C ILE A 594 -9.52 16.38 -6.49
N PHE A 595 -9.71 16.82 -7.73
CA PHE A 595 -9.74 18.21 -8.15
C PHE A 595 -11.19 18.66 -8.40
N ASN A 596 -11.41 19.97 -8.41
CA ASN A 596 -12.69 20.56 -8.75
C ASN A 596 -13.19 20.09 -10.12
N VAL A 597 -14.42 19.59 -10.18
CA VAL A 597 -15.02 19.05 -11.42
C VAL A 597 -15.40 20.20 -12.34
N THR A 598 -14.85 20.19 -13.55
CA THR A 598 -15.09 21.25 -14.54
C THR A 598 -16.31 20.94 -15.42
N LYS A 599 -16.89 21.97 -16.05
CA LYS A 599 -17.98 21.75 -17.01
C LYS A 599 -17.54 20.89 -18.21
N PHE A 600 -16.29 21.03 -18.65
CA PHE A 600 -15.76 20.18 -19.72
C PHE A 600 -15.67 18.70 -19.29
N GLU A 601 -15.37 18.43 -18.03
CA GLU A 601 -15.33 17.07 -17.50
C GLU A 601 -16.71 16.39 -17.58
N LEU A 602 -17.77 17.08 -17.17
CA LEU A 602 -19.14 16.57 -17.35
C LEU A 602 -19.49 16.35 -18.82
N PHE A 603 -19.09 17.28 -19.69
CA PHE A 603 -19.26 17.14 -21.13
C PHE A 603 -18.53 15.91 -21.68
N LEU A 604 -17.31 15.64 -21.22
CA LEU A 604 -16.50 14.49 -21.60
C LEU A 604 -17.11 13.16 -21.13
N HIS A 605 -17.67 13.11 -19.92
CA HIS A 605 -18.27 11.89 -19.38
C HIS A 605 -19.62 11.54 -20.03
N ASN A 606 -20.44 12.54 -20.34
CA ASN A 606 -21.78 12.34 -20.92
C ASN A 606 -21.78 12.26 -22.45
N ASN A 607 -20.84 12.93 -23.13
CA ASN A 607 -20.74 13.01 -24.59
C ASN A 607 -19.28 12.91 -25.07
N SER A 608 -18.62 11.80 -24.71
CA SER A 608 -17.20 11.54 -24.93
C SER A 608 -16.69 11.82 -26.35
N GLN A 609 -17.34 11.32 -27.40
CA GLN A 609 -16.92 11.47 -28.79
C GLN A 609 -17.01 12.93 -29.24
N LEU A 610 -18.08 13.62 -28.83
CA LEU A 610 -18.29 15.03 -29.17
C LEU A 610 -17.31 15.92 -28.42
N ALA A 611 -17.14 15.73 -27.12
CA ALA A 611 -16.23 16.52 -26.28
C ALA A 611 -14.78 16.41 -26.76
N ARG A 612 -14.32 15.19 -27.09
CA ARG A 612 -12.99 14.98 -27.65
C ARG A 612 -12.84 15.66 -29.02
N SER A 613 -13.84 15.57 -29.90
CA SER A 613 -13.82 16.24 -31.21
C SER A 613 -13.88 17.77 -31.08
N ALA A 614 -14.57 18.29 -30.06
CA ALA A 614 -14.64 19.71 -29.76
C ALA A 614 -13.30 20.24 -29.23
N MET A 615 -12.62 19.47 -28.37
CA MET A 615 -11.27 19.79 -27.91
C MET A 615 -10.27 19.78 -29.08
N ASP A 616 -10.37 18.81 -29.98
CA ASP A 616 -9.54 18.72 -31.19
C ASP A 616 -9.67 20.00 -32.06
N GLU A 617 -10.86 20.59 -32.18
CA GLU A 617 -11.05 21.88 -32.86
C GLU A 617 -10.49 23.05 -32.07
N MET A 618 -10.68 23.10 -30.75
CA MET A 618 -10.15 24.18 -29.90
C MET A 618 -8.62 24.23 -29.91
N LEU A 619 -7.94 23.09 -30.02
CA LEU A 619 -6.49 23.01 -30.24
C LEU A 619 -6.06 23.67 -31.56
N MET A 620 -6.98 23.98 -32.48
CA MET A 620 -6.66 24.71 -33.72
C MET A 620 -6.70 26.24 -33.55
N CYS A 621 -6.97 26.74 -32.35
CA CYS A 621 -6.97 28.17 -32.06
C CYS A 621 -5.54 28.65 -31.76
N GLU A 622 -5.08 29.67 -32.49
CA GLU A 622 -3.77 30.30 -32.24
C GLU A 622 -3.72 30.91 -30.84
N GLY A 623 -2.68 30.60 -30.07
CA GLY A 623 -2.46 31.10 -28.70
C GLY A 623 -3.16 30.33 -27.58
N TYR A 624 -3.89 29.25 -27.89
CA TYR A 624 -4.62 28.46 -26.89
C TYR A 624 -4.06 27.05 -26.72
N ARG A 625 -3.16 26.54 -27.55
CA ARG A 625 -2.75 25.13 -27.52
C ARG A 625 -2.07 24.77 -26.22
N ARG A 626 -1.14 25.61 -25.76
CA ARG A 626 -0.44 25.36 -24.50
C ARG A 626 -1.35 25.53 -23.29
N LEU A 627 -2.26 26.52 -23.33
CA LEU A 627 -3.31 26.70 -22.32
C LEU A 627 -4.22 25.47 -22.23
N LEU A 628 -4.62 24.91 -23.37
CA LEU A 628 -5.47 23.73 -23.44
C LEU A 628 -4.72 22.46 -23.00
N ILE A 629 -3.45 22.30 -23.37
CA ILE A 629 -2.61 21.20 -22.85
C ILE A 629 -2.53 21.29 -21.33
N TRP A 630 -2.21 22.47 -20.79
CA TRP A 630 -2.18 22.69 -19.35
C TRP A 630 -3.53 22.38 -18.70
N PHE A 631 -4.64 22.84 -19.29
CA PHE A 631 -5.99 22.55 -18.81
C PHE A 631 -6.29 21.04 -18.77
N ILE A 632 -5.95 20.32 -19.85
CA ILE A 632 -6.18 18.87 -19.96
C ILE A 632 -5.36 18.10 -18.92
N THR A 633 -4.15 18.56 -18.59
CA THR A 633 -3.25 17.84 -17.69
C THR A 633 -3.37 18.23 -16.22
N HIS A 634 -3.80 19.46 -15.89
CA HIS A 634 -3.81 19.97 -14.50
C HIS A 634 -5.21 20.15 -13.91
N ASN A 635 -6.23 20.42 -14.74
CA ASN A 635 -7.56 20.82 -14.24
C ASN A 635 -8.63 19.74 -14.39
N LEU A 636 -8.28 18.60 -15.00
CA LEU A 636 -9.20 17.47 -15.15
C LEU A 636 -8.82 16.36 -14.18
N ASN A 637 -9.81 15.68 -13.61
CA ASN A 637 -9.56 14.50 -12.80
C ASN A 637 -9.12 13.35 -13.70
N LEU A 638 -8.19 12.53 -13.21
CA LEU A 638 -7.70 11.39 -13.97
C LEU A 638 -8.83 10.37 -14.18
N SER A 639 -9.15 10.09 -15.43
CA SER A 639 -10.18 9.12 -15.81
C SER A 639 -9.72 8.26 -16.98
N ILE A 640 -10.38 7.11 -17.18
CA ILE A 640 -10.13 6.22 -18.32
C ILE A 640 -10.33 6.99 -19.65
N LEU A 641 -11.33 7.89 -19.70
CA LEU A 641 -11.63 8.69 -20.89
C LEU A 641 -10.52 9.68 -21.20
N LEU A 642 -9.91 10.29 -20.18
CA LEU A 642 -8.79 11.21 -20.32
C LEU A 642 -7.52 10.48 -20.76
N ILE A 643 -7.19 9.36 -20.12
CA ILE A 643 -6.03 8.52 -20.50
C ILE A 643 -6.13 8.09 -21.97
N ASP A 644 -7.30 7.62 -22.41
CA ASP A 644 -7.55 7.24 -23.80
C ASP A 644 -7.49 8.44 -24.76
N TYR A 645 -7.96 9.62 -24.36
CA TYR A 645 -7.82 10.82 -25.17
C TYR A 645 -6.35 11.22 -25.39
N VAL A 646 -5.56 11.27 -24.32
CA VAL A 646 -4.11 11.59 -24.38
C VAL A 646 -3.37 10.55 -25.22
N TYR A 647 -3.69 9.26 -25.05
CA TYR A 647 -3.17 8.18 -25.89
C TYR A 647 -3.44 8.40 -27.37
N GLN A 648 -4.71 8.60 -27.75
CA GLN A 648 -5.09 8.80 -29.15
C GLN A 648 -4.48 10.06 -29.74
N LEU A 649 -4.32 11.12 -28.93
CA LEU A 649 -3.76 12.39 -29.36
C LEU A 649 -2.28 12.25 -29.69
N LEU A 650 -1.48 11.66 -28.79
CA LEU A 650 -0.05 11.42 -28.98
C LEU A 650 0.24 10.35 -30.04
N ALA A 651 -0.57 9.27 -30.10
CA ALA A 651 -0.45 8.26 -31.15
C ALA A 651 -0.85 8.78 -32.55
N GLY A 652 -1.37 10.00 -32.65
CA GLY A 652 -1.79 10.62 -33.92
C GLY A 652 -3.04 9.99 -34.52
N LEU A 653 -3.92 9.44 -33.67
CA LEU A 653 -5.19 8.83 -34.06
C LEU A 653 -6.33 9.85 -34.09
N ARG A 654 -6.25 10.95 -33.31
CA ARG A 654 -7.26 12.03 -33.28
C ARG A 654 -7.31 12.83 -34.57
N GLY A 655 -8.47 13.38 -34.90
CA GLY A 655 -8.71 14.12 -36.16
C GLY A 655 -8.83 13.23 -37.41
N SER A 656 -8.70 11.91 -37.27
CA SER A 656 -8.87 10.95 -38.35
C SER A 656 -10.34 10.57 -38.58
N LYS A 657 -10.68 10.12 -39.79
CA LYS A 657 -12.06 9.71 -40.15
C LYS A 657 -12.62 8.62 -39.23
N ASP A 658 -11.76 7.71 -38.78
CA ASP A 658 -12.17 6.60 -37.92
C ASP A 658 -12.37 7.05 -36.47
N SER A 659 -11.52 7.97 -35.97
CA SER A 659 -11.61 8.52 -34.60
C SER A 659 -12.69 9.59 -34.39
N ALA A 660 -13.06 10.29 -35.46
CA ALA A 660 -13.98 11.42 -35.43
C ALA A 660 -15.42 11.01 -35.72
N THR A 661 -15.68 9.81 -36.27
CA THR A 661 -17.05 9.34 -36.56
C THR A 661 -17.91 9.39 -35.29
N PRO A 662 -19.11 10.02 -35.32
CA PRO A 662 -19.86 10.52 -36.49
C PRO A 662 -19.56 11.96 -36.93
N TYR A 663 -18.71 12.69 -36.21
CA TYR A 663 -18.36 14.09 -36.47
C TYR A 663 -17.27 14.25 -37.53
N VAL A 664 -17.31 15.38 -38.23
CA VAL A 664 -16.35 15.73 -39.26
C VAL A 664 -15.46 16.86 -38.77
N PHE A 665 -14.16 16.56 -38.66
CA PHE A 665 -13.10 17.52 -38.36
C PHE A 665 -13.04 18.61 -39.44
N SER A 666 -12.85 19.87 -39.05
CA SER A 666 -12.98 21.05 -39.91
C SER A 666 -11.71 21.37 -40.71
N ARG A 667 -10.57 20.78 -40.33
CA ARG A 667 -9.25 21.04 -40.91
C ARG A 667 -8.90 20.09 -42.05
N MET A 668 -7.87 20.46 -42.81
CA MET A 668 -7.19 19.55 -43.74
C MET A 668 -6.24 18.61 -42.98
N GLY A 669 -5.89 17.50 -43.62
CA GLY A 669 -5.11 16.42 -43.02
C GLY A 669 -5.96 15.27 -42.50
N ASP A 670 -5.34 14.09 -42.42
CA ASP A 670 -5.97 12.86 -41.92
C ASP A 670 -5.81 12.69 -40.39
N LYS A 671 -5.14 13.62 -39.70
CA LYS A 671 -4.95 13.63 -38.24
C LYS A 671 -4.69 15.02 -37.68
N LEU A 672 -4.88 15.17 -36.38
CA LEU A 672 -4.45 16.33 -35.60
C LEU A 672 -2.93 16.25 -35.35
N LEU A 673 -2.22 17.33 -35.65
CA LEU A 673 -0.77 17.45 -35.54
C LEU A 673 -0.38 18.34 -34.35
N LEU A 674 0.46 17.80 -33.47
CA LEU A 674 1.14 18.52 -32.39
C LEU A 674 2.63 18.69 -32.74
N SER A 675 3.25 19.78 -32.31
CA SER A 675 4.72 19.94 -32.38
C SER A 675 5.42 18.98 -31.42
N ASP A 676 6.71 18.73 -31.62
CA ASP A 676 7.49 17.86 -30.73
C ASP A 676 7.52 18.40 -29.29
N ILE A 677 7.55 19.74 -29.13
CA ILE A 677 7.45 20.41 -27.83
C ILE A 677 6.07 20.23 -27.21
N GLU A 678 5.00 20.37 -27.98
CA GLU A 678 3.63 20.18 -27.49
C GLU A 678 3.37 18.73 -27.08
N GLN A 679 3.89 17.77 -27.85
CA GLN A 679 3.81 16.34 -27.51
C GLN A 679 4.57 16.05 -26.23
N SER A 680 5.77 16.61 -26.09
CA SER A 680 6.60 16.41 -24.90
C SER A 680 6.00 17.07 -23.66
N MET A 681 5.57 18.33 -23.76
CA MET A 681 4.89 19.04 -22.67
C MET A 681 3.61 18.33 -22.27
N LEU A 682 2.79 17.88 -23.23
CA LEU A 682 1.59 17.09 -22.91
C LEU A 682 1.94 15.83 -22.11
N LEU A 683 2.98 15.10 -22.51
CA LEU A 683 3.34 13.85 -21.84
C LEU A 683 4.00 14.06 -20.47
N HIS A 684 4.95 15.00 -20.33
CA HIS A 684 5.58 15.31 -19.03
C HIS A 684 4.56 15.78 -18.01
N GLU A 685 3.72 16.74 -18.38
CA GLU A 685 2.71 17.31 -17.47
C GLU A 685 1.64 16.26 -17.13
N PHE A 686 1.23 15.44 -18.12
CA PHE A 686 0.27 14.38 -17.88
C PHE A 686 0.80 13.30 -16.92
N LEU A 687 2.05 12.84 -17.10
CA LEU A 687 2.65 11.82 -16.22
C LEU A 687 2.88 12.37 -14.80
N THR A 688 3.34 13.61 -14.69
CA THR A 688 3.58 14.28 -13.40
C THR A 688 2.28 14.44 -12.62
N ASN A 689 1.22 14.97 -13.25
CA ASN A 689 -0.07 15.14 -12.58
C ASN A 689 -0.80 13.81 -12.36
N SER A 690 -0.59 12.81 -13.22
CA SER A 690 -1.06 11.46 -12.95
C SER A 690 -0.45 10.90 -11.67
N ASN A 691 0.86 11.14 -11.42
CA ASN A 691 1.51 10.74 -10.18
C ASN A 691 0.88 11.44 -8.96
N VAL A 692 0.66 12.76 -9.04
CA VAL A 692 -0.03 13.52 -7.97
C VAL A 692 -1.42 12.95 -7.71
N TYR A 693 -2.24 12.76 -8.75
CA TYR A 693 -3.59 12.22 -8.62
C TYR A 693 -3.60 10.81 -8.02
N LEU A 694 -2.69 9.93 -8.44
CA LEU A 694 -2.61 8.56 -7.96
C LEU A 694 -1.98 8.45 -6.56
N SER A 695 -1.18 9.43 -6.16
CA SER A 695 -0.68 9.55 -4.79
C SER A 695 -1.77 9.93 -3.78
N ALA A 696 -2.94 10.40 -4.25
CA ALA A 696 -4.13 10.63 -3.42
C ALA A 696 -4.73 9.34 -2.81
N THR A 697 -4.15 8.18 -3.11
CA THR A 697 -4.37 6.96 -2.32
C THR A 697 -3.92 7.11 -0.86
N ASN A 698 -3.02 8.06 -0.58
CA ASN A 698 -2.53 8.38 0.77
C ASN A 698 -3.27 9.59 1.41
N GLY A 699 -4.32 10.11 0.75
CA GLY A 699 -5.02 11.34 1.10
C GLY A 699 -4.29 12.60 0.60
N ILE A 700 -5.03 13.52 -0.04
CA ILE A 700 -4.58 14.90 -0.29
C ILE A 700 -5.45 15.81 0.56
N GLU A 701 -4.84 16.62 1.42
CA GLU A 701 -5.53 17.71 2.11
C GLU A 701 -5.91 18.78 1.08
N ILE A 702 -7.20 19.05 0.96
CA ILE A 702 -7.73 20.22 0.25
C ILE A 702 -7.93 21.34 1.28
N GLU A 703 -7.82 22.60 0.84
CA GLU A 703 -8.21 23.76 1.67
C GLU A 703 -9.59 23.50 2.32
N ASP A 704 -9.68 23.71 3.63
CA ASP A 704 -10.76 23.33 4.57
C ASP A 704 -10.61 21.96 5.29
N GLY A 705 -9.46 21.28 5.16
CA GLY A 705 -9.10 20.14 6.03
C GLY A 705 -9.76 18.79 5.68
N TYR A 706 -10.50 18.71 4.58
CA TYR A 706 -11.03 17.46 4.04
C TYR A 706 -9.96 16.69 3.25
N GLN A 707 -9.74 15.41 3.59
CA GLN A 707 -8.90 14.51 2.80
C GLN A 707 -9.76 13.66 1.85
N VAL A 708 -9.58 13.87 0.54
CA VAL A 708 -10.23 13.00 -0.46
C VAL A 708 -9.30 11.81 -0.74
N VAL A 709 -9.77 10.60 -0.44
CA VAL A 709 -9.02 9.36 -0.63
C VAL A 709 -9.47 8.64 -1.90
N LEU A 710 -8.56 8.46 -2.84
CA LEU A 710 -8.80 7.65 -4.03
C LEU A 710 -8.78 6.17 -3.64
N ALA A 711 -9.90 5.46 -3.86
CA ALA A 711 -9.97 4.02 -3.57
C ALA A 711 -8.89 3.24 -4.32
N GLU A 712 -8.14 2.40 -3.61
CA GLU A 712 -6.97 1.70 -4.16
C GLU A 712 -7.33 0.82 -5.36
N SER A 713 -8.53 0.22 -5.38
CA SER A 713 -9.00 -0.60 -6.51
C SER A 713 -9.18 0.22 -7.80
N ILE A 714 -9.61 1.47 -7.69
CA ILE A 714 -9.73 2.42 -8.82
C ILE A 714 -8.34 2.87 -9.26
N ALA A 715 -7.48 3.21 -8.30
CA ALA A 715 -6.12 3.64 -8.57
C ALA A 715 -5.29 2.54 -9.27
N LYS A 716 -5.41 1.27 -8.82
CA LYS A 716 -4.81 0.09 -9.50
C LYS A 716 -5.28 -0.02 -10.95
N LYS A 717 -6.58 0.13 -11.21
CA LYS A 717 -7.13 0.08 -12.59
C LYS A 717 -6.57 1.19 -13.47
N LEU A 718 -6.52 2.43 -12.98
CA LEU A 718 -5.95 3.56 -13.72
C LEU A 718 -4.45 3.38 -13.97
N MET A 719 -3.70 2.90 -12.97
CA MET A 719 -2.26 2.62 -13.09
C MET A 719 -1.98 1.50 -14.10
N SER A 720 -2.72 0.39 -14.08
CA SER A 720 -2.57 -0.66 -15.10
C SER A 720 -2.83 -0.12 -16.51
N LEU A 721 -3.85 0.73 -16.69
CA LEU A 721 -4.12 1.37 -17.98
C LEU A 721 -3.01 2.33 -18.42
N LEU A 722 -2.46 3.14 -17.50
CA LEU A 722 -1.29 3.98 -17.76
C LEU A 722 -0.07 3.14 -18.17
N CYS A 723 0.19 2.02 -17.50
CA CYS A 723 1.29 1.11 -17.85
C CYS A 723 1.11 0.52 -19.25
N ILE A 724 -0.13 0.20 -19.65
CA ILE A 724 -0.44 -0.24 -21.02
C ILE A 724 -0.19 0.89 -22.02
N MET A 725 -0.64 2.11 -21.72
CA MET A 725 -0.43 3.29 -22.56
C MET A 725 1.07 3.56 -22.78
N ILE A 726 1.86 3.61 -21.71
CA ILE A 726 3.31 3.85 -21.76
C ILE A 726 4.02 2.75 -22.56
N ASN A 727 3.66 1.47 -22.34
CA ASN A 727 4.22 0.37 -23.14
C ASN A 727 3.93 0.51 -24.64
N HIS A 728 2.76 1.03 -25.01
CA HIS A 728 2.46 1.33 -26.41
C HIS A 728 3.25 2.51 -26.94
N PHE A 729 3.42 3.59 -26.17
CA PHE A 729 4.26 4.72 -26.57
C PHE A 729 5.73 4.31 -26.79
N ILE A 730 6.27 3.42 -25.96
CA ILE A 730 7.61 2.83 -26.17
C ILE A 730 7.64 2.04 -27.49
N LYS A 731 6.61 1.24 -27.78
CA LYS A 731 6.54 0.47 -29.05
C LYS A 731 6.40 1.37 -30.29
N LEU A 732 5.70 2.50 -30.16
CA LEU A 732 5.52 3.48 -31.24
C LEU A 732 6.75 4.37 -31.42
N GLY A 733 7.73 4.33 -30.50
CA GLY A 733 8.91 5.18 -30.52
C GLY A 733 8.64 6.63 -30.11
N ILE A 734 7.53 6.88 -29.40
CA ILE A 734 7.20 8.20 -28.82
C ILE A 734 8.00 8.42 -27.53
N ILE A 735 8.19 7.35 -26.75
CA ILE A 735 9.10 7.31 -25.60
C ILE A 735 10.33 6.53 -26.04
N ASN A 736 11.49 7.17 -26.03
CA ASN A 736 12.76 6.53 -26.36
C ASN A 736 13.50 6.16 -25.07
N LEU A 737 13.98 4.92 -24.97
CA LEU A 737 14.68 4.41 -23.78
C LEU A 737 16.19 4.26 -24.00
N ASN A 738 16.69 4.52 -25.22
CA ASN A 738 18.04 4.13 -25.66
C ASN A 738 18.91 5.30 -26.17
N GLU A 739 18.51 6.56 -25.98
CA GLU A 739 19.26 7.72 -26.50
C GLU A 739 19.40 8.84 -25.45
N THR A 740 20.45 8.77 -24.62
CA THR A 740 20.84 9.91 -23.78
C THR A 740 21.79 10.84 -24.55
N THR A 741 21.23 11.75 -25.35
CA THR A 741 21.92 13.01 -25.65
C THR A 741 21.42 14.08 -24.68
N ASP A 742 22.27 15.00 -24.23
CA ASP A 742 21.95 16.10 -23.28
C ASP A 742 20.76 17.02 -23.72
N ASP A 743 20.12 16.75 -24.85
CA ASP A 743 19.01 17.50 -25.45
C ASP A 743 17.86 16.58 -25.92
N ASP A 744 17.69 15.38 -25.36
CA ASP A 744 16.53 14.56 -25.74
C ASP A 744 15.25 15.03 -25.01
N ILE A 745 14.40 15.75 -25.75
CA ILE A 745 13.07 16.19 -25.30
C ILE A 745 12.10 15.01 -25.08
N HIS A 746 12.52 13.79 -25.43
CA HIS A 746 11.78 12.55 -25.27
C HIS A 746 12.33 11.64 -24.15
N ASP A 747 13.21 12.15 -23.29
CA ASP A 747 13.62 11.45 -22.06
C ASP A 747 12.57 11.63 -20.96
N TYR A 748 11.80 10.57 -20.70
CA TYR A 748 10.80 10.50 -19.64
C TYR A 748 11.23 9.56 -18.50
N ASN A 749 12.50 9.17 -18.43
CA ASN A 749 12.95 8.11 -17.52
C ASN A 749 12.69 8.48 -16.06
N ASN A 750 12.95 9.74 -15.67
CA ASN A 750 12.78 10.21 -14.31
C ASN A 750 11.29 10.22 -13.92
N GLU A 751 10.43 10.80 -14.76
CA GLU A 751 8.98 10.89 -14.55
C GLU A 751 8.35 9.49 -14.46
N LEU A 752 8.78 8.58 -15.35
CA LEU A 752 8.29 7.20 -15.34
C LEU A 752 8.78 6.44 -14.11
N GLN A 753 10.03 6.62 -13.67
CA GLN A 753 10.52 5.98 -12.45
C GLN A 753 9.77 6.49 -11.22
N VAL A 754 9.56 7.80 -11.10
CA VAL A 754 8.80 8.41 -10.00
C VAL A 754 7.33 7.97 -10.02
N LEU A 755 6.69 7.93 -11.19
CA LEU A 755 5.32 7.46 -11.32
C LEU A 755 5.19 5.99 -10.94
N LEU A 756 6.14 5.13 -11.33
CA LEU A 756 6.01 3.69 -11.19
C LEU A 756 6.48 3.16 -9.84
N ILE A 757 7.43 3.82 -9.16
CA ILE A 757 8.08 3.28 -7.96
C ILE A 757 7.09 2.97 -6.83
N ASN A 758 6.10 3.85 -6.63
CA ASN A 758 5.04 3.67 -5.64
C ASN A 758 4.08 2.52 -5.95
N TRP A 759 4.15 1.97 -7.18
CA TRP A 759 3.23 0.97 -7.71
C TRP A 759 3.87 -0.39 -8.00
N ILE A 760 5.21 -0.50 -7.94
CA ILE A 760 5.96 -1.75 -8.17
C ILE A 760 5.44 -2.88 -7.26
N GLY A 761 5.11 -2.57 -5.99
CA GLY A 761 4.57 -3.54 -5.03
C GLY A 761 3.10 -3.90 -5.27
N LYS A 762 2.33 -3.01 -5.91
CA LYS A 762 0.86 -3.05 -5.97
C LYS A 762 0.28 -3.48 -7.32
N VAL A 763 0.98 -3.21 -8.43
CA VAL A 763 0.52 -3.43 -9.81
C VAL A 763 1.60 -4.17 -10.63
N PRO A 764 1.33 -5.39 -11.13
CA PRO A 764 2.32 -6.18 -11.88
C PRO A 764 2.84 -5.47 -13.15
N GLU A 765 1.97 -4.76 -13.88
CA GLU A 765 2.36 -4.03 -15.09
C GLU A 765 3.33 -2.89 -14.78
N ALA A 766 3.16 -2.22 -13.63
CA ALA A 766 4.05 -1.15 -13.19
C ALA A 766 5.43 -1.69 -12.83
N ARG A 767 5.48 -2.85 -12.15
CA ARG A 767 6.72 -3.58 -11.85
C ARG A 767 7.50 -3.93 -13.11
N GLN A 768 6.84 -4.57 -14.08
CA GLN A 768 7.48 -4.97 -15.34
C GLN A 768 8.01 -3.77 -16.11
N LEU A 769 7.22 -2.69 -16.19
CA LEU A 769 7.59 -1.49 -16.91
C LEU A 769 8.75 -0.75 -16.24
N TYR A 770 8.75 -0.63 -14.92
CA TYR A 770 9.83 0.00 -14.16
C TYR A 770 11.17 -0.69 -14.42
N PHE A 771 11.22 -2.02 -14.32
CA PHE A 771 12.45 -2.78 -14.58
C PHE A 771 12.87 -2.73 -16.05
N LYS A 772 11.92 -2.71 -16.99
CA LYS A 772 12.23 -2.52 -18.42
C LYS A 772 12.92 -1.18 -18.68
N ILE A 773 12.45 -0.11 -18.04
CA ILE A 773 13.04 1.24 -18.14
C ILE A 773 14.43 1.25 -17.49
N LYS A 774 14.55 0.75 -16.26
CA LYS A 774 15.82 0.68 -15.52
C LYS A 774 16.88 -0.11 -16.28
N ASN A 775 16.51 -1.25 -16.87
CA ASN A 775 17.43 -2.09 -17.64
C ASN A 775 17.91 -1.43 -18.94
N ALA A 776 17.07 -0.63 -19.60
CA ALA A 776 17.46 0.12 -20.79
C ALA A 776 18.54 1.17 -20.47
N THR A 777 18.39 1.89 -19.34
CA THR A 777 19.40 2.85 -18.85
C THR A 777 20.74 2.18 -18.50
N TYR A 778 20.71 0.89 -18.13
CA TYR A 778 21.92 0.12 -17.82
C TYR A 778 22.69 -0.37 -19.06
N ASP A 779 22.00 -0.67 -20.16
CA ASP A 779 22.62 -1.18 -21.39
C ASP A 779 23.40 -0.10 -22.16
N ASP A 780 23.04 1.19 -22.03
CA ASP A 780 23.70 2.32 -22.72
C ASP A 780 25.13 2.60 -22.21
N ASN A 781 25.46 2.21 -20.98
CA ASN A 781 26.84 2.26 -20.48
C ASN A 781 27.74 1.14 -21.06
N THR A 782 27.21 0.31 -21.96
CA THR A 782 27.90 -0.89 -22.48
C THR A 782 27.86 -1.00 -24.01
N THR A 783 28.29 0.03 -24.75
CA THR A 783 28.71 -0.13 -26.16
C THR A 783 30.18 0.29 -26.28
N VAL A 784 31.13 -0.55 -26.76
CA VAL A 784 31.26 -1.11 -28.10
C VAL A 784 32.14 -2.37 -28.04
N VAL A 785 31.71 -3.51 -28.61
CA VAL A 785 32.32 -4.18 -29.78
C VAL A 785 31.29 -5.17 -30.35
N ALA A 786 30.67 -4.79 -31.46
CA ALA A 786 29.93 -5.71 -32.31
C ALA A 786 30.92 -6.64 -33.04
N GLY A 787 30.76 -7.95 -32.84
CA GLY A 787 31.35 -8.95 -33.71
C GLY A 787 32.07 -10.09 -33.00
N GLU A 788 31.38 -10.87 -32.17
CA GLU A 788 31.71 -12.27 -31.95
C GLU A 788 30.45 -13.04 -31.57
N THR A 789 30.09 -14.01 -32.40
CA THR A 789 29.15 -15.08 -32.04
C THR A 789 29.77 -15.89 -30.91
N VAL A 790 29.50 -15.50 -29.66
CA VAL A 790 29.93 -16.27 -28.49
C VAL A 790 28.90 -17.36 -28.24
N SER A 791 29.32 -18.58 -28.55
CA SER A 791 28.69 -19.81 -28.06
C SER A 791 28.62 -19.77 -26.53
N PRO A 792 27.61 -20.40 -25.90
CA PRO A 792 27.48 -20.44 -24.45
C PRO A 792 28.57 -21.36 -23.91
N ASN A 793 29.74 -20.80 -23.60
CA ASN A 793 30.83 -21.39 -22.82
C ASN A 793 32.01 -20.41 -22.84
N ASN A 794 32.08 -19.53 -21.85
CA ASN A 794 33.35 -19.04 -21.28
C ASN A 794 33.06 -18.26 -19.99
N ASP A 795 33.00 -19.02 -18.89
CA ASP A 795 33.31 -18.52 -17.55
C ASP A 795 34.73 -17.94 -17.57
N ASN A 796 34.84 -16.62 -17.56
CA ASN A 796 36.00 -15.93 -17.01
C ASN A 796 35.48 -14.92 -15.99
N LEU A 797 34.99 -15.43 -14.85
CA LEU A 797 34.98 -14.67 -13.61
C LEU A 797 36.44 -14.27 -13.34
N THR A 798 36.74 -12.98 -13.37
CA THR A 798 37.84 -12.46 -12.55
C THR A 798 37.46 -12.78 -11.11
N ASP A 799 38.20 -13.71 -10.51
CA ASP A 799 38.03 -14.28 -9.18
C ASP A 799 37.93 -13.15 -8.14
N VAL A 800 36.71 -12.72 -7.81
CA VAL A 800 36.47 -11.80 -6.68
C VAL A 800 36.74 -12.63 -5.44
N SER A 801 37.80 -12.28 -4.72
CA SER A 801 38.16 -13.00 -3.51
C SER A 801 37.13 -12.72 -2.42
N LYS A 802 36.78 -13.72 -1.58
CA LYS A 802 36.00 -13.50 -0.34
C LYS A 802 36.60 -12.40 0.55
N LYS A 803 37.90 -12.11 0.42
CA LYS A 803 38.56 -11.00 1.10
C LYS A 803 38.14 -9.62 0.59
N ASP A 804 37.87 -9.49 -0.70
CA ASP A 804 37.45 -8.24 -1.32
C ASP A 804 35.98 -7.94 -0.96
N GLU A 805 35.13 -8.97 -0.89
CA GLU A 805 33.76 -8.88 -0.37
C GLU A 805 33.72 -8.41 1.09
N LEU A 806 34.52 -9.03 1.96
CA LEU A 806 34.65 -8.63 3.37
C LEU A 806 35.18 -7.21 3.53
N ALA A 807 36.13 -6.79 2.68
CA ALA A 807 36.67 -5.44 2.71
C ALA A 807 35.61 -4.41 2.27
N PHE A 808 34.80 -4.75 1.28
CA PHE A 808 33.69 -3.90 0.83
C PHE A 808 32.60 -3.78 1.89
N LEU A 809 32.13 -4.88 2.48
CA LEU A 809 31.09 -4.79 3.52
C LEU A 809 31.52 -4.00 4.76
N ARG A 810 32.77 -4.19 5.22
CA ARG A 810 33.32 -3.37 6.32
C ARG A 810 33.38 -1.88 5.99
N HIS A 811 33.56 -1.55 4.72
CA HIS A 811 33.52 -0.17 4.25
C HIS A 811 32.08 0.36 4.19
N CYS A 812 31.10 -0.48 3.89
CA CYS A 812 29.68 -0.13 3.90
C CYS A 812 29.06 -0.01 5.30
N GLU A 813 29.60 -0.69 6.32
CA GLU A 813 29.03 -0.68 7.69
C GLU A 813 28.75 0.73 8.22
N GLY A 814 29.69 1.66 8.01
CA GLY A 814 29.61 3.05 8.48
C GLY A 814 28.99 4.04 7.50
N LYS A 815 28.42 3.59 6.38
CA LYS A 815 27.86 4.44 5.33
C LYS A 815 26.34 4.46 5.34
N SER A 816 25.76 5.52 4.78
CA SER A 816 24.32 5.61 4.51
C SER A 816 23.94 4.82 3.25
N LEU A 817 22.63 4.56 3.07
CA LEU A 817 22.10 3.90 1.88
C LEU A 817 22.45 4.70 0.61
N PHE A 818 22.29 6.03 0.65
CA PHE A 818 22.60 6.91 -0.48
C PHE A 818 24.09 6.88 -0.85
N GLU A 819 24.99 6.96 0.15
CA GLU A 819 26.44 6.91 -0.08
C GLU A 819 26.89 5.59 -0.70
N ILE A 820 26.23 4.47 -0.35
CA ILE A 820 26.52 3.15 -0.91
C ILE A 820 26.03 3.07 -2.36
N SER A 821 24.83 3.56 -2.65
CA SER A 821 24.27 3.57 -4.01
C SER A 821 25.11 4.42 -4.96
N GLU A 822 25.50 5.64 -4.56
CA GLU A 822 26.37 6.52 -5.35
C GLU A 822 27.75 5.87 -5.61
N GLU A 823 28.34 5.21 -4.60
CA GLU A 823 29.62 4.52 -4.78
C GLU A 823 29.52 3.33 -5.73
N LEU A 824 28.42 2.58 -5.70
CA LEU A 824 28.18 1.47 -6.62
C LEU A 824 27.99 1.92 -8.06
N ASP A 825 27.40 3.08 -8.28
CA ASP A 825 27.22 3.64 -9.62
C ASP A 825 28.51 4.24 -10.19
N THR A 826 29.36 4.79 -9.34
CA THR A 826 30.66 5.36 -9.75
C THR A 826 31.79 4.33 -9.82
N ASN A 827 31.70 3.20 -9.11
CA ASN A 827 32.76 2.20 -9.01
C ASN A 827 32.35 0.82 -9.57
N PRO A 828 32.65 0.53 -10.86
CA PRO A 828 32.24 -0.72 -11.50
C PRO A 828 32.85 -1.97 -10.86
N LYS A 829 34.00 -1.84 -10.17
CA LYS A 829 34.62 -2.98 -9.46
C LYS A 829 33.80 -3.40 -8.25
N GLN A 830 33.30 -2.45 -7.46
CA GLN A 830 32.46 -2.75 -6.30
C GLN A 830 31.11 -3.30 -6.73
N LYS A 831 30.53 -2.76 -7.81
CA LYS A 831 29.33 -3.33 -8.43
C LYS A 831 29.53 -4.78 -8.87
N GLN A 832 30.71 -5.11 -9.41
CA GLN A 832 31.08 -6.49 -9.76
C GLN A 832 31.23 -7.39 -8.53
N ILE A 833 31.72 -6.89 -7.40
CA ILE A 833 31.79 -7.63 -6.12
C ILE A 833 30.38 -8.01 -5.66
N VAL A 834 29.45 -7.04 -5.60
CA VAL A 834 28.06 -7.28 -5.19
C VAL A 834 27.37 -8.27 -6.12
N LYS A 835 27.53 -8.11 -7.44
CA LYS A 835 26.98 -9.04 -8.45
C LYS A 835 27.56 -10.45 -8.32
N GLY A 836 28.86 -10.57 -8.03
CA GLY A 836 29.53 -11.84 -7.79
C GLY A 836 28.95 -12.58 -6.57
N PHE A 837 28.75 -11.84 -5.47
CA PHE A 837 28.10 -12.36 -4.26
C PHE A 837 26.65 -12.78 -4.52
N ALA A 838 25.86 -11.92 -5.18
CA ALA A 838 24.46 -12.20 -5.51
C ALA A 838 24.29 -13.47 -6.37
N ASN A 839 25.08 -13.61 -7.44
CA ASN A 839 25.07 -14.80 -8.29
C ASN A 839 25.46 -16.08 -7.53
N ARG A 840 26.32 -15.97 -6.51
CA ARG A 840 26.73 -17.11 -5.69
C ARG A 840 25.61 -17.51 -4.72
N MET A 841 24.97 -16.52 -4.08
CA MET A 841 23.78 -16.73 -3.27
C MET A 841 22.62 -17.33 -4.08
N GLU A 842 22.43 -16.90 -5.33
CA GLU A 842 21.46 -17.49 -6.28
C GLU A 842 21.72 -18.99 -6.46
N LYS A 843 22.94 -19.38 -6.85
CA LYS A 843 23.32 -20.80 -7.01
C LYS A 843 23.15 -21.61 -5.73
N HIS A 844 23.48 -21.02 -4.57
CA HIS A 844 23.36 -21.68 -3.28
C HIS A 844 21.90 -21.92 -2.89
N LEU A 845 21.04 -20.91 -3.00
CA LEU A 845 19.61 -21.06 -2.75
C LEU A 845 18.95 -22.01 -3.76
N GLU A 846 19.30 -21.94 -5.04
CA GLU A 846 18.85 -22.90 -6.05
C GLU A 846 19.19 -24.34 -5.67
N ALA A 847 20.41 -24.58 -5.19
CA ALA A 847 20.89 -25.91 -4.82
C ALA A 847 20.18 -26.44 -3.56
N VAL A 848 19.88 -25.57 -2.60
CA VAL A 848 19.18 -25.97 -1.36
C VAL A 848 17.69 -26.18 -1.61
N LEU A 849 17.06 -25.35 -2.45
CA LEU A 849 15.66 -25.49 -2.80
C LEU A 849 15.43 -26.71 -3.71
N ASN A 850 16.28 -26.95 -4.72
CA ASN A 850 16.20 -28.11 -5.60
C ASN A 850 16.85 -29.37 -4.98
N GLN A 851 16.05 -30.17 -4.28
CA GLN A 851 16.50 -31.41 -3.62
C GLN A 851 17.07 -32.49 -4.58
N ASP A 852 16.93 -32.32 -5.90
CA ASP A 852 17.32 -33.32 -6.92
C ASP A 852 18.70 -33.10 -7.57
N LYS A 853 19.44 -32.03 -7.23
CA LYS A 853 20.80 -31.78 -7.80
C LYS A 853 21.91 -32.03 -6.78
N SER A 854 22.40 -33.27 -6.76
CA SER A 854 23.59 -33.66 -5.97
C SER A 854 24.90 -33.24 -6.65
N SER A 855 25.52 -32.14 -6.20
CA SER A 855 26.98 -31.98 -5.98
C SER A 855 27.36 -30.55 -5.54
N ALA A 856 26.59 -29.90 -4.68
CA ALA A 856 26.98 -28.59 -4.15
C ALA A 856 27.89 -28.75 -2.92
N ASP A 857 28.91 -27.89 -2.80
CA ASP A 857 29.74 -27.83 -1.60
C ASP A 857 28.91 -27.26 -0.44
N LEU A 858 28.33 -28.16 0.36
CA LEU A 858 27.49 -27.81 1.50
C LEU A 858 28.22 -26.93 2.53
N GLN A 859 29.54 -27.02 2.60
CA GLN A 859 30.34 -26.19 3.49
C GLN A 859 30.39 -24.75 2.96
N GLU A 860 30.63 -24.57 1.66
CA GLU A 860 30.64 -23.25 1.02
C GLU A 860 29.26 -22.57 1.09
N ILE A 861 28.18 -23.32 0.85
CA ILE A 861 26.79 -22.84 1.00
C ILE A 861 26.55 -22.37 2.45
N GLY A 862 26.89 -23.20 3.42
CA GLY A 862 26.69 -22.88 4.84
C GLY A 862 27.50 -21.67 5.28
N ASP A 863 28.72 -21.50 4.77
CA ASP A 863 29.57 -20.36 5.10
C ASP A 863 29.03 -19.05 4.51
N ASP A 864 28.49 -19.08 3.28
CA ASP A 864 27.90 -17.90 2.65
C ASP A 864 26.53 -17.52 3.25
N PHE A 865 25.71 -18.50 3.64
CA PHE A 865 24.47 -18.24 4.36
C PHE A 865 24.74 -17.63 5.74
N ARG A 866 25.74 -18.14 6.48
CA ARG A 866 26.18 -17.50 7.73
C ARG A 866 26.67 -16.10 7.49
N PHE A 867 27.48 -15.89 6.46
CA PHE A 867 27.95 -14.56 6.08
C PHE A 867 26.81 -13.60 5.76
N PHE A 868 25.78 -14.05 5.03
CA PHE A 868 24.58 -13.26 4.75
C PHE A 868 23.85 -12.87 6.04
N ILE A 869 23.60 -13.84 6.93
CA ILE A 869 22.90 -13.61 8.19
C ILE A 869 23.70 -12.71 9.13
N ASP A 870 25.00 -12.95 9.30
CA ASP A 870 25.88 -12.17 10.19
C ASP A 870 26.01 -10.71 9.75
N ASN A 871 25.90 -10.43 8.44
CA ASN A 871 26.03 -9.10 7.86
C ASN A 871 24.69 -8.52 7.38
N PHE A 872 23.56 -9.10 7.78
CA PHE A 872 22.23 -8.78 7.27
C PHE A 872 21.92 -7.27 7.29
N ASN A 873 22.17 -6.59 8.42
CA ASN A 873 21.90 -5.16 8.56
C ASN A 873 22.66 -4.30 7.55
N THR A 874 23.94 -4.61 7.31
CA THR A 874 24.76 -3.91 6.30
C THR A 874 24.29 -4.23 4.89
N LEU A 875 23.93 -5.49 4.63
CA LEU A 875 23.41 -5.91 3.32
C LEU A 875 22.07 -5.24 3.00
N CYS A 876 21.21 -5.00 4.00
CA CYS A 876 19.97 -4.23 3.85
C CYS A 876 20.18 -2.78 3.42
N LYS A 877 21.37 -2.20 3.61
CA LYS A 877 21.72 -0.87 3.09
C LYS A 877 22.16 -0.89 1.62
N ILE A 878 22.34 -2.08 1.02
CA ILE A 878 22.81 -2.26 -0.36
C ILE A 878 21.60 -2.56 -1.26
N GLU A 879 20.94 -1.51 -1.75
CA GLU A 879 19.73 -1.64 -2.58
C GLU A 879 19.96 -2.50 -3.83
N TYR A 880 21.10 -2.33 -4.51
CA TYR A 880 21.46 -3.11 -5.69
C TYR A 880 21.50 -4.63 -5.43
N LEU A 881 21.90 -5.05 -4.22
CA LEU A 881 21.90 -6.46 -3.83
C LEU A 881 20.48 -6.98 -3.62
N ALA A 882 19.64 -6.18 -2.93
CA ALA A 882 18.24 -6.51 -2.68
C ALA A 882 17.49 -6.70 -4.00
N GLU A 883 17.73 -5.83 -4.98
CA GLU A 883 17.13 -5.92 -6.32
C GLU A 883 17.51 -7.20 -7.05
N ILE A 884 18.82 -7.50 -7.17
CA ILE A 884 19.27 -8.70 -7.90
C ILE A 884 18.70 -9.97 -7.28
N LEU A 885 18.78 -10.11 -5.95
CA LEU A 885 18.32 -11.33 -5.29
C LEU A 885 16.80 -11.44 -5.33
N PHE A 886 16.07 -10.34 -5.13
CA PHE A 886 14.62 -10.38 -5.15
C PHE A 886 14.07 -10.64 -6.54
N GLU A 887 14.56 -9.99 -7.59
CA GLU A 887 14.14 -10.23 -8.99
C GLU A 887 14.24 -11.72 -9.37
N LYS A 888 15.27 -12.40 -8.87
CA LYS A 888 15.52 -13.82 -9.15
C LYS A 888 14.60 -14.76 -8.39
N PHE A 889 14.30 -14.45 -7.13
CA PHE A 889 13.53 -15.34 -6.25
C PHE A 889 12.07 -14.95 -6.10
N GLU A 890 11.64 -13.78 -6.60
CA GLU A 890 10.24 -13.33 -6.59
C GLU A 890 9.28 -14.35 -7.23
N PRO A 891 9.56 -14.95 -8.42
CA PRO A 891 8.67 -15.95 -9.00
C PRO A 891 8.53 -17.17 -8.09
N VAL A 892 9.64 -17.60 -7.50
CA VAL A 892 9.74 -18.77 -6.62
C VAL A 892 8.98 -18.54 -5.31
N ILE A 893 9.10 -17.33 -4.76
CA ILE A 893 8.37 -16.88 -3.58
C ILE A 893 6.87 -16.87 -3.90
N THR A 894 6.47 -16.26 -5.03
CA THR A 894 5.06 -16.04 -5.38
C THR A 894 4.33 -17.33 -5.79
N SER A 895 4.96 -18.19 -6.61
CA SER A 895 4.36 -19.43 -7.09
C SER A 895 4.61 -20.63 -6.18
N GLY A 896 5.61 -20.53 -5.30
CA GLY A 896 6.08 -21.64 -4.49
C GLY A 896 6.68 -22.79 -5.29
N SER A 897 7.00 -22.57 -6.58
CA SER A 897 7.57 -23.56 -7.50
C SER A 897 8.99 -23.17 -7.91
N ILE A 898 9.92 -24.09 -7.73
CA ILE A 898 11.32 -23.90 -8.13
C ILE A 898 11.50 -24.13 -9.65
N SER A 899 10.47 -24.65 -10.32
CA SER A 899 10.51 -24.93 -11.76
C SER A 899 10.51 -23.66 -12.62
N GLU A 900 10.13 -22.52 -12.04
CA GLU A 900 10.06 -21.20 -12.69
C GLU A 900 11.38 -20.41 -12.54
N LEU A 901 12.33 -20.94 -11.79
CA LEU A 901 13.63 -20.33 -11.56
C LEU A 901 14.45 -20.38 -12.86
N GLY A 902 14.55 -19.23 -13.54
CA GLY A 902 15.20 -19.11 -14.85
C GLY A 902 14.27 -19.27 -16.07
N ALA A 903 12.96 -19.40 -15.87
CA ALA A 903 12.02 -19.18 -16.97
C ALA A 903 12.14 -17.71 -17.38
N LYS A 904 12.52 -17.42 -18.63
CA LYS A 904 12.11 -16.15 -19.22
C LYS A 904 10.60 -16.11 -19.03
N VAL A 905 10.08 -15.01 -18.50
CA VAL A 905 8.65 -14.73 -18.50
C VAL A 905 8.22 -14.70 -19.96
N GLU A 906 7.96 -15.87 -20.54
CA GLU A 906 7.07 -15.98 -21.67
C GLU A 906 5.74 -15.54 -21.09
N SER A 907 5.24 -14.43 -21.63
CA SER A 907 3.90 -13.91 -21.39
C SER A 907 2.95 -15.08 -21.21
N GLU A 908 2.57 -15.38 -19.97
CA GLU A 908 1.50 -16.32 -19.73
C GLU A 908 0.29 -15.79 -20.50
N GLU A 909 -0.27 -16.67 -21.33
CA GLU A 909 -1.51 -16.42 -22.03
C GLU A 909 -2.51 -15.85 -21.04
N PHE A 910 -2.93 -14.61 -21.33
CA PHE A 910 -4.09 -13.91 -20.81
C PHE A 910 -4.95 -14.81 -19.90
N PHE A 911 -4.92 -14.51 -18.60
CA PHE A 911 -6.11 -14.69 -17.79
C PHE A 911 -7.28 -14.18 -18.64
N GLU A 912 -8.22 -15.06 -19.03
CA GLU A 912 -9.42 -14.68 -19.77
C GLU A 912 -10.18 -13.71 -18.86
N ALA A 913 -9.84 -12.43 -18.98
CA ALA A 913 -10.62 -11.33 -18.48
C ALA A 913 -12.00 -11.48 -19.11
N GLU A 914 -13.04 -11.30 -18.29
CA GLU A 914 -14.45 -11.37 -18.65
C GLU A 914 -14.90 -10.26 -19.63
N PHE A 915 -13.97 -9.74 -20.43
CA PHE A 915 -14.15 -8.72 -21.45
C PHE A 915 -13.38 -9.17 -22.69
N ASN A 916 -14.04 -10.00 -23.52
CA ASN A 916 -13.48 -10.35 -24.81
C ASN A 916 -13.43 -9.11 -25.75
N THR A 917 -12.71 -9.24 -26.86
CA THR A 917 -12.60 -8.20 -27.90
C THR A 917 -13.94 -7.73 -28.46
N ASP A 918 -15.01 -8.53 -28.35
CA ASP A 918 -16.33 -8.21 -28.87
C ASP A 918 -17.10 -7.23 -27.95
N PHE A 919 -16.76 -7.19 -26.65
CA PHE A 919 -17.22 -6.15 -25.72
C PHE A 919 -16.56 -4.80 -26.04
N LEU A 920 -15.26 -4.80 -26.37
CA LEU A 920 -14.49 -3.60 -26.73
C LEU A 920 -14.92 -3.00 -28.09
N HIS A 921 -15.62 -3.76 -28.93
CA HIS A 921 -16.19 -3.28 -30.19
C HIS A 921 -17.69 -2.90 -30.10
N GLY A 922 -18.28 -2.93 -28.90
CA GLY A 922 -19.66 -2.46 -28.68
C GLY A 922 -20.75 -3.41 -29.20
N GLU A 923 -20.45 -4.68 -29.48
CA GLU A 923 -21.43 -5.66 -29.98
C GLU A 923 -21.86 -6.72 -28.94
N GLY A 924 -21.27 -6.73 -27.74
CA GLY A 924 -21.61 -7.69 -26.68
C GLY A 924 -22.92 -7.39 -25.95
N LYS A 925 -23.97 -8.20 -26.19
CA LYS A 925 -25.13 -8.25 -25.28
C LYS A 925 -24.77 -9.08 -24.04
N PHE A 926 -25.14 -8.60 -22.86
CA PHE A 926 -25.16 -9.43 -21.65
C PHE A 926 -26.14 -10.59 -21.87
N GLU A 927 -25.65 -11.82 -21.94
CA GLU A 927 -26.51 -12.99 -21.84
C GLU A 927 -26.90 -13.18 -20.37
N GLU A 928 -28.18 -12.96 -20.06
CA GLU A 928 -28.80 -13.46 -18.84
C GLU A 928 -28.67 -15.00 -18.84
N LYS A 929 -27.92 -15.55 -17.88
CA LYS A 929 -27.84 -17.00 -17.69
C LYS A 929 -29.19 -17.55 -17.24
N GLU A 930 -29.99 -18.03 -18.18
CA GLU A 930 -31.10 -18.94 -17.88
C GLU A 930 -30.55 -20.26 -17.30
N GLU A 931 -31.14 -20.69 -16.18
CA GLU A 931 -30.92 -22.00 -15.58
C GLU A 931 -31.33 -23.15 -16.52
N GLU A 932 -30.41 -23.68 -17.33
CA GLU A 932 -30.67 -24.91 -18.10
C GLU A 932 -30.01 -26.17 -17.50
N LYS A 933 -30.88 -26.87 -16.77
CA LYS A 933 -30.99 -28.33 -16.55
C LYS A 933 -29.95 -29.25 -17.24
N LYS A 934 -29.30 -30.05 -16.38
CA LYS A 934 -28.55 -31.29 -16.66
C LYS A 934 -29.07 -32.10 -17.87
N PRO A 935 -28.21 -32.48 -18.84
CA PRO A 935 -28.49 -33.59 -19.72
C PRO A 935 -27.97 -34.91 -19.14
N SER A 936 -28.88 -35.87 -19.09
CA SER A 936 -28.66 -37.26 -18.70
C SER A 936 -27.60 -37.96 -19.56
N SER A 937 -26.71 -38.69 -18.90
CA SER A 937 -25.79 -39.67 -19.48
C SER A 937 -26.53 -40.69 -20.36
N SER A 938 -26.17 -40.77 -21.64
CA SER A 938 -26.51 -41.94 -22.46
C SER A 938 -25.26 -42.60 -23.03
N SER A 939 -25.16 -43.87 -22.69
CA SER A 939 -24.14 -44.85 -23.07
C SER A 939 -24.09 -45.11 -24.58
N LYS A 940 -22.89 -45.29 -25.18
CA LYS A 940 -22.39 -46.59 -25.69
C LYS A 940 -21.25 -46.51 -26.72
N LYS A 941 -20.21 -47.28 -26.39
CA LYS A 941 -19.51 -48.31 -27.20
C LYS A 941 -18.88 -47.94 -28.56
N LYS A 942 -17.54 -48.10 -28.54
CA LYS A 942 -16.68 -48.59 -29.63
C LYS A 942 -17.38 -49.58 -30.59
N ALA A 943 -17.23 -49.37 -31.90
CA ALA A 943 -17.01 -50.47 -32.85
C ALA A 943 -16.41 -50.01 -34.19
N LYS A 944 -15.42 -50.80 -34.63
CA LYS A 944 -14.69 -50.77 -35.90
C LYS A 944 -15.58 -50.97 -37.15
N LYS A 945 -15.17 -50.33 -38.25
CA LYS A 945 -15.17 -50.79 -39.67
C LYS A 945 -16.37 -51.66 -40.15
N LYS A 946 -17.16 -51.14 -41.10
CA LYS A 946 -17.03 -51.36 -42.57
C LYS A 946 -18.27 -50.88 -43.35
N LYS A 947 -17.99 -50.08 -44.39
CA LYS A 947 -18.68 -49.91 -45.69
C LYS A 947 -20.00 -50.69 -45.92
N LYS A 948 -21.05 -49.95 -46.31
CA LYS A 948 -21.59 -49.99 -47.70
C LYS A 948 -22.62 -48.86 -47.96
N SER A 949 -22.36 -48.14 -49.04
CA SER A 949 -23.29 -47.50 -50.02
C SER A 949 -24.79 -47.71 -49.80
N LYS A 950 -25.70 -46.75 -50.02
CA LYS A 950 -25.91 -45.92 -51.23
C LYS A 950 -27.02 -44.88 -50.94
N LYS A 951 -26.84 -43.66 -51.48
CA LYS A 951 -27.85 -42.67 -51.93
C LYS A 951 -29.30 -42.83 -51.46
N LYS A 952 -29.82 -41.81 -50.78
CA LYS A 952 -30.57 -40.72 -51.44
C LYS A 952 -30.44 -39.45 -50.62
#